data_AF-A0A962QMY8-F1
#
_entry.id   AF-A0A962QMY8-F1
#
_cell.length_a   1.000
_cell.length_b   1.000
_cell.length_c   1.000
_cell.angle_alpha   90.00
_cell.angle_beta   90.00
_cell.angle_gamma   90.00
#
_symmetry.space_group_name_H-M   'P 1'
#
loop_
_entity.id
_entity.type
_entity.pdbx_description
1 polymer ?
#
loop_
_entity_poly.entity_id
_entity_poly.type
_entity_poly.pdbx_seq_one_letter_code
_entity_poly.pdbx_strand_id
1 'polypeptide(L)'
;MTVRNLEKLFKPRRIALLGGCDRPGNLGRQVLRNLLNGGFEGVVYPVSRECEAIQGIATYTDVGSLPKVPDLAIVCGPAPSVPAAVERCGEAGIFGVLILSGGFREAGDEGRLFEKQLRDVVERFPGMRVVGPNSLGIIRPAIGLNASHAVTMPKAGHLAFISESRALCNSMMDWATERGIGFSTFISPGNCVDVGWGDLIDYFGNDAETRAIILYVQTIDAARRFMSAARAFALTKPIVAYKAGRFEESAQAVASHTGLMVAEDAVYEAALQRCGIVRVPELDDVFDVAELLASQRLPQGARLAIVSNAGGPAIIATDALISRGGVLAQLSDETVARLNGLLPPVGSHQNPVDLLDSAPASRYEQVLPVLLADPNVDGLLVIFAIQSGSDATATARVVAETAARSRVPVLAAWMGGEHVRAGVQILNEAGLPTHPTPEQAVRAFMHLVSYARNLGTLYETPRDIPVPFHLNRKNLRKHLQPLLTKGEDYLTENQAKTFLRAYEIPVCETCVANDEDEAVAVAERIGYPVVLKVLSPNILHKLDVGGVELNLENADAVRAAYNTVMHECRTRCAHANIKGVSVQKMVTAEHSLELIIGAKKDPTFGAVIMVGMGGIATGVLQDRAVGLPPLNERLVRRMLESLRFWPMLNGYRGMPALHLDQLIETIIRFSLLIADYPEIKEFDINPLLVTVDGVVALDAAMVLDRHLDYDGRDPYPHLAIRPCPEEYIRHAQMHDGTPMTLRSVRAEDEPLWHSMIANSSPESIRFRFRSLFKRPTHRMAIEHCVIDYERQIAIVAETEARGIRELAGVAQLIADPNHETAEFAVLVPDPWQGRKIGGTLLDYCLELAAGWGINRVVAETDPENTRMLDAFSKRGFSAEIHVQDRVVILERPIESAQTNRVVTRF
;
A
#
# COMPACT_ATOMS: atom_id res chain seq x y z
N MET A 1 3.35 -16.29 -1.56
CA MET A 1 3.27 -15.50 -2.82
C MET A 1 4.12 -16.27 -3.83
N THR A 2 3.95 -16.16 -5.14
CA THR A 2 4.92 -16.83 -6.02
C THR A 2 5.00 -16.18 -7.39
N VAL A 3 6.21 -15.92 -7.85
CA VAL A 3 6.49 -15.53 -9.24
C VAL A 3 6.93 -16.72 -10.10
N ARG A 4 6.98 -17.91 -9.49
CA ARG A 4 7.37 -19.15 -10.16
C ARG A 4 6.49 -19.40 -11.37
N ASN A 5 7.13 -19.76 -12.48
CA ASN A 5 6.52 -20.03 -13.78
C ASN A 5 5.72 -18.87 -14.40
N LEU A 6 5.68 -17.67 -13.82
CA LEU A 6 5.06 -16.51 -14.49
C LEU A 6 5.80 -16.12 -15.77
N GLU A 7 7.11 -16.36 -15.84
CA GLU A 7 7.88 -16.20 -17.07
C GLU A 7 7.32 -17.02 -18.25
N LYS A 8 6.66 -18.16 -17.98
CA LYS A 8 6.02 -18.98 -19.00
C LYS A 8 4.83 -18.29 -19.64
N LEU A 9 4.16 -17.38 -18.92
CA LEU A 9 3.07 -16.56 -19.41
C LEU A 9 3.57 -15.34 -20.21
N PHE A 10 4.64 -14.68 -19.73
CA PHE A 10 5.08 -13.38 -20.25
C PHE A 10 6.24 -13.43 -21.27
N LYS A 11 7.01 -14.52 -21.28
CA LYS A 11 8.12 -14.75 -22.23
C LYS A 11 8.06 -16.18 -22.83
N PRO A 12 6.89 -16.64 -23.32
CA PRO A 12 6.77 -17.97 -23.90
C PRO A 12 7.57 -18.10 -25.20
N ARG A 13 8.18 -19.25 -25.44
CA ARG A 13 8.76 -19.61 -26.75
C ARG A 13 7.84 -20.51 -27.56
N ARG A 14 6.96 -21.25 -26.88
CA ARG A 14 6.00 -22.18 -27.51
C ARG A 14 4.62 -22.02 -26.88
N ILE A 15 3.60 -21.89 -27.72
CA ILE A 15 2.22 -21.66 -27.31
C ILE A 15 1.34 -22.76 -27.87
N ALA A 16 0.53 -23.41 -27.03
CA ALA A 16 -0.61 -24.21 -27.48
C ALA A 16 -1.89 -23.37 -27.43
N LEU A 17 -2.67 -23.39 -28.50
CA LEU A 17 -3.93 -22.65 -28.60
C LEU A 17 -5.10 -23.64 -28.65
N LEU A 18 -5.83 -23.77 -27.55
CA LEU A 18 -6.93 -24.72 -27.38
C LEU A 18 -8.27 -24.04 -27.65
N GLY A 19 -9.15 -24.71 -28.40
CA GLY A 19 -10.51 -24.23 -28.67
C GLY A 19 -10.62 -23.32 -29.91
N GLY A 20 -9.64 -23.40 -30.81
CA GLY A 20 -9.70 -22.74 -32.11
C GLY A 20 -10.54 -23.53 -33.13
N CYS A 21 -11.31 -22.81 -33.94
CA CYS A 21 -12.06 -23.32 -35.09
C CYS A 21 -12.00 -22.27 -36.20
N ASP A 22 -11.89 -22.62 -37.48
CA ASP A 22 -11.73 -21.64 -38.57
C ASP A 22 -13.04 -20.93 -38.96
N ARG A 23 -13.99 -20.79 -38.02
CA ARG A 23 -15.24 -20.07 -38.20
C ARG A 23 -15.06 -18.57 -37.89
N PRO A 24 -15.68 -17.66 -38.67
CA PRO A 24 -15.72 -16.24 -38.34
C PRO A 24 -16.30 -16.02 -36.93
N GLY A 25 -15.66 -15.16 -36.13
CA GLY A 25 -16.08 -14.87 -34.76
C GLY A 25 -15.62 -15.86 -33.68
N ASN A 26 -14.93 -16.96 -34.04
CA ASN A 26 -14.32 -17.84 -33.04
C ASN A 26 -13.14 -17.14 -32.35
N LEU A 27 -13.14 -17.19 -31.01
CA LEU A 27 -12.14 -16.54 -30.16
C LEU A 27 -10.72 -17.07 -30.44
N GLY A 28 -10.54 -18.39 -30.57
CA GLY A 28 -9.24 -18.99 -30.88
C GLY A 28 -8.71 -18.53 -32.24
N ARG A 29 -9.57 -18.45 -33.28
CA ARG A 29 -9.17 -17.89 -34.59
C ARG A 29 -8.69 -16.44 -34.48
N GLN A 30 -9.37 -15.62 -33.67
CA GLN A 30 -8.97 -14.23 -33.44
C GLN A 30 -7.61 -14.12 -32.73
N VAL A 31 -7.39 -14.92 -31.68
CA VAL A 31 -6.13 -14.94 -30.94
C VAL A 31 -4.97 -15.39 -31.84
N LEU A 32 -5.18 -16.43 -32.66
CA LEU A 32 -4.16 -16.88 -33.61
C LEU A 32 -3.77 -15.76 -34.58
N ARG A 33 -4.76 -15.05 -35.13
CA ARG A 33 -4.52 -13.90 -36.00
C ARG A 33 -3.74 -12.80 -35.28
N ASN A 34 -4.06 -12.52 -34.02
CA ASN A 34 -3.38 -11.50 -33.22
C ASN A 34 -1.91 -11.89 -32.93
N LEU A 35 -1.63 -13.15 -32.61
CA LEU A 35 -0.26 -13.65 -32.45
C LEU A 35 0.57 -13.49 -33.72
N LEU A 36 -0.01 -13.81 -34.88
CA LEU A 36 0.66 -13.68 -36.18
C LEU A 36 0.89 -12.21 -36.55
N ASN A 37 -0.14 -11.37 -36.43
CA ASN A 37 -0.05 -9.94 -36.74
C ASN A 37 0.85 -9.16 -35.77
N GLY A 38 0.97 -9.63 -34.52
CA GLY A 38 1.87 -9.07 -33.52
C GLY A 38 3.35 -9.32 -33.82
N GLY A 39 3.68 -10.23 -34.75
CA GLY A 39 5.05 -10.58 -35.08
C GLY A 39 5.70 -11.53 -34.07
N PHE A 40 4.94 -12.39 -33.40
CA PHE A 40 5.48 -13.35 -32.45
C PHE A 40 6.41 -14.35 -33.17
N GLU A 41 7.68 -14.37 -32.80
CA GLU A 41 8.71 -15.23 -33.43
C GLU A 41 8.73 -16.67 -32.89
N GLY A 42 7.96 -16.96 -31.84
CA GLY A 42 7.87 -18.29 -31.25
C GLY A 42 6.97 -19.26 -32.02
N VAL A 43 6.89 -20.51 -31.55
CA VAL A 43 6.09 -21.56 -32.19
C VAL A 43 4.67 -21.57 -31.63
N VAL A 44 3.67 -21.60 -32.49
CA VAL A 44 2.25 -21.71 -32.11
C VAL A 44 1.69 -23.03 -32.62
N TYR A 45 1.11 -23.82 -31.71
CA TYR A 45 0.43 -25.08 -31.98
C TYR A 45 -1.08 -24.93 -31.78
N PRO A 46 -1.88 -24.78 -32.84
CA PRO A 46 -3.32 -24.82 -32.72
C PRO A 46 -3.79 -26.24 -32.35
N VAL A 47 -4.67 -26.37 -31.37
CA VAL A 47 -5.23 -27.66 -30.91
C VAL A 47 -6.75 -27.64 -31.13
N SER A 48 -7.22 -28.50 -32.04
CA SER A 48 -8.62 -28.64 -32.40
C SER A 48 -8.93 -30.04 -32.89
N ARG A 49 -10.09 -30.58 -32.50
CA ARG A 49 -10.63 -31.83 -33.05
C ARG A 49 -11.60 -31.60 -34.21
N GLU A 50 -12.01 -30.36 -34.42
CA GLU A 50 -13.08 -30.00 -35.36
C GLU A 50 -12.56 -29.53 -36.72
N CYS A 51 -11.30 -29.08 -36.80
CA CYS A 51 -10.73 -28.46 -37.99
C CYS A 51 -9.32 -28.98 -38.22
N GLU A 52 -8.96 -29.23 -39.49
CA GLU A 52 -7.61 -29.65 -39.91
C GLU A 52 -6.59 -28.50 -39.86
N ALA A 53 -7.03 -27.27 -40.13
CA ALA A 53 -6.20 -26.07 -40.08
C ALA A 53 -7.00 -24.84 -39.60
N ILE A 54 -6.30 -23.85 -39.04
CA ILE A 54 -6.86 -22.53 -38.68
C ILE A 54 -5.93 -21.47 -39.29
N GLN A 55 -6.47 -20.56 -40.11
CA GLN A 55 -5.67 -19.55 -40.83
C GLN A 55 -4.47 -20.14 -41.60
N GLY A 56 -4.62 -21.36 -42.15
CA GLY A 56 -3.58 -22.06 -42.89
C GLY A 56 -2.52 -22.79 -42.03
N ILE A 57 -2.65 -22.76 -40.70
CA ILE A 57 -1.77 -23.49 -39.78
C ILE A 57 -2.44 -24.80 -39.37
N ALA A 58 -1.76 -25.93 -39.58
CA ALA A 58 -2.26 -27.25 -39.22
C ALA A 58 -2.54 -27.38 -37.72
N THR A 59 -3.61 -28.09 -37.37
CA THR A 59 -4.01 -28.33 -35.99
C THR A 59 -3.54 -29.69 -35.47
N TYR A 60 -3.49 -29.82 -34.14
CA TYR A 60 -3.26 -31.07 -33.43
C TYR A 60 -4.52 -31.51 -32.68
N THR A 61 -4.70 -32.82 -32.48
CA THR A 61 -5.92 -33.39 -31.88
C THR A 61 -6.04 -33.18 -30.38
N ASP A 62 -4.90 -33.05 -29.70
CA ASP A 62 -4.79 -32.92 -28.25
C ASP A 62 -3.40 -32.36 -27.87
N VAL A 63 -3.25 -32.00 -26.60
CA VAL A 63 -2.01 -31.40 -26.07
C VAL A 63 -0.88 -32.42 -25.94
N GLY A 64 -1.20 -33.71 -25.73
CA GLY A 64 -0.21 -34.78 -25.59
C GLY A 64 0.43 -35.20 -26.92
N SER A 65 -0.23 -34.95 -28.05
CA SER A 65 0.31 -35.18 -29.40
C SER A 65 1.22 -34.06 -29.92
N LEU A 66 1.48 -33.02 -29.11
CA LEU A 66 2.33 -31.91 -29.52
C LEU A 66 3.81 -32.33 -29.64
N PRO A 67 4.55 -31.87 -30.67
CA PRO A 67 5.94 -32.27 -30.89
C PRO A 67 6.90 -31.89 -29.75
N LYS A 68 6.60 -30.80 -29.04
CA LYS A 68 7.37 -30.30 -27.90
C LYS A 68 6.41 -29.70 -26.89
N VAL A 69 6.75 -29.83 -25.60
CA VAL A 69 5.98 -29.24 -24.51
C VAL A 69 5.94 -27.70 -24.66
N PRO A 70 4.75 -27.10 -24.77
CA PRO A 70 4.56 -25.65 -24.77
C PRO A 70 4.93 -25.00 -23.43
N ASP A 71 5.35 -23.73 -23.47
CA ASP A 71 5.48 -22.90 -22.27
C ASP A 71 4.10 -22.41 -21.80
N LEU A 72 3.24 -22.04 -22.75
CA LEU A 72 1.93 -21.43 -22.52
C LEU A 72 0.82 -22.20 -23.23
N ALA A 73 -0.29 -22.49 -22.53
CA ALA A 73 -1.56 -22.89 -23.14
C ALA A 73 -2.57 -21.74 -23.08
N ILE A 74 -3.12 -21.34 -24.23
CA ILE A 74 -4.23 -20.38 -24.33
C ILE A 74 -5.52 -21.16 -24.53
N VAL A 75 -6.47 -21.02 -23.61
CA VAL A 75 -7.74 -21.75 -23.62
C VAL A 75 -8.88 -20.81 -24.02
N CYS A 76 -9.52 -21.13 -25.14
CA CYS A 76 -10.63 -20.38 -25.72
C CYS A 76 -11.95 -21.21 -25.78
N GLY A 77 -11.99 -22.39 -25.15
CA GLY A 77 -13.17 -23.27 -25.13
C GLY A 77 -14.26 -22.81 -24.14
N PRO A 78 -15.50 -23.32 -24.25
CA PRO A 78 -16.60 -22.93 -23.35
C PRO A 78 -16.34 -23.37 -21.91
N ALA A 79 -16.83 -22.61 -20.92
CA ALA A 79 -16.56 -22.79 -19.49
C ALA A 79 -16.64 -24.25 -18.97
N PRO A 80 -17.66 -25.07 -19.33
CA PRO A 80 -17.75 -26.46 -18.83
C PRO A 80 -16.58 -27.36 -19.29
N SER A 81 -15.94 -27.03 -20.40
CA SER A 81 -14.82 -27.80 -20.96
C SER A 81 -13.45 -27.36 -20.44
N VAL A 82 -13.37 -26.20 -19.78
CA VAL A 82 -12.11 -25.58 -19.38
C VAL A 82 -11.38 -26.39 -18.30
N PRO A 83 -12.02 -26.85 -17.20
CA PRO A 83 -11.30 -27.62 -16.17
C PRO A 83 -10.58 -28.86 -16.73
N ALA A 84 -11.25 -29.62 -17.60
CA ALA A 84 -10.66 -30.79 -18.25
C ALA A 84 -9.58 -30.44 -19.30
N ALA A 85 -9.62 -29.24 -19.89
CA ALA A 85 -8.55 -28.76 -20.76
C ALA A 85 -7.30 -28.39 -19.93
N VAL A 86 -7.49 -27.74 -18.78
CA VAL A 86 -6.42 -27.35 -17.86
C VAL A 86 -5.76 -28.58 -17.23
N GLU A 87 -6.54 -29.59 -16.85
CA GLU A 87 -6.02 -30.85 -16.31
C GLU A 87 -5.08 -31.54 -17.32
N ARG A 88 -5.48 -31.64 -18.59
CA ARG A 88 -4.63 -32.16 -19.67
C ARG A 88 -3.37 -31.33 -19.92
N CYS A 89 -3.43 -30.02 -19.70
CA CYS A 89 -2.24 -29.16 -19.78
C CYS A 89 -1.26 -29.51 -18.66
N GLY A 90 -1.76 -29.68 -17.42
CA GLY A 90 -0.97 -30.11 -16.27
C GLY A 90 -0.31 -31.48 -16.48
N GLU A 91 -1.07 -32.46 -16.98
CA GLU A 91 -0.56 -33.81 -17.32
C GLU A 91 0.54 -33.77 -18.41
N ALA A 92 0.42 -32.86 -19.37
CA ALA A 92 1.42 -32.66 -20.43
C ALA A 92 2.64 -31.82 -19.98
N GLY A 93 2.66 -31.34 -18.74
CA GLY A 93 3.75 -30.52 -18.20
C GLY A 93 3.71 -29.04 -18.62
N ILE A 94 2.56 -28.53 -19.06
CA ILE A 94 2.36 -27.12 -19.38
C ILE A 94 1.92 -26.39 -18.12
N PHE A 95 2.81 -25.59 -17.56
CA PHE A 95 2.58 -24.89 -16.29
C PHE A 95 2.20 -23.42 -16.43
N GLY A 96 2.15 -22.85 -17.65
CA GLY A 96 1.57 -21.54 -17.91
C GLY A 96 0.24 -21.68 -18.65
N VAL A 97 -0.86 -21.21 -18.07
CA VAL A 97 -2.19 -21.29 -18.69
C VAL A 97 -2.88 -19.93 -18.69
N LEU A 98 -3.42 -19.54 -19.84
CA LEU A 98 -4.21 -18.33 -20.02
C LEU A 98 -5.61 -18.71 -20.48
N ILE A 99 -6.63 -18.36 -19.69
CA ILE A 99 -8.03 -18.69 -19.96
C ILE A 99 -8.76 -17.40 -20.33
N LEU A 100 -9.16 -17.29 -21.61
CA LEU A 100 -9.85 -16.10 -22.12
C LEU A 100 -11.37 -16.20 -21.98
N SER A 101 -11.90 -17.42 -21.91
CA SER A 101 -13.33 -17.69 -21.89
C SER A 101 -14.02 -17.16 -20.63
N GLY A 102 -15.20 -16.57 -20.80
CA GLY A 102 -16.14 -16.31 -19.71
C GLY A 102 -17.10 -17.49 -19.49
N GLY A 103 -18.11 -17.31 -18.65
CA GLY A 103 -19.06 -18.32 -18.19
C GLY A 103 -18.76 -18.89 -16.79
N PHE A 104 -18.00 -18.15 -15.97
CA PHE A 104 -17.60 -18.57 -14.62
C PHE A 104 -18.39 -17.79 -13.56
N ARG A 105 -17.79 -17.29 -12.46
CA ARG A 105 -18.54 -16.66 -11.36
C ARG A 105 -19.51 -15.56 -11.80
N GLU A 106 -19.19 -14.86 -12.90
CA GLU A 106 -20.02 -13.81 -13.50
C GLU A 106 -21.33 -14.34 -14.14
N ALA A 107 -21.42 -15.65 -14.41
CA ALA A 107 -22.60 -16.31 -14.97
C ALA A 107 -23.55 -16.91 -13.89
N GLY A 108 -23.27 -16.70 -12.60
CA GLY A 108 -24.09 -17.19 -11.49
C GLY A 108 -23.59 -18.50 -10.88
N ASP A 109 -24.50 -19.28 -10.28
CA ASP A 109 -24.15 -20.44 -9.46
C ASP A 109 -23.48 -21.59 -10.23
N GLU A 110 -23.95 -21.89 -11.45
CA GLU A 110 -23.31 -22.91 -12.30
C GLU A 110 -21.87 -22.52 -12.66
N GLY A 111 -21.64 -21.25 -12.97
CA GLY A 111 -20.31 -20.75 -13.28
C GLY A 111 -19.37 -20.71 -12.07
N ARG A 112 -19.90 -20.46 -10.86
CA ARG A 112 -19.15 -20.63 -9.60
C ARG A 112 -18.70 -22.08 -9.39
N LEU A 113 -19.50 -23.06 -9.80
CA LEU A 113 -19.12 -24.47 -9.73
C LEU A 113 -17.95 -24.79 -10.67
N PHE A 114 -17.98 -24.30 -11.92
CA PHE A 114 -16.87 -24.48 -12.86
C PHE A 114 -15.59 -23.79 -12.38
N GLU A 115 -15.70 -22.61 -11.77
CA GLU A 115 -14.54 -21.91 -11.20
C GLU A 115 -13.94 -22.68 -10.01
N LYS A 116 -14.79 -23.28 -9.17
CA LYS A 116 -14.34 -24.17 -8.09
C LYS A 116 -13.61 -25.41 -8.64
N GLN A 117 -14.20 -26.09 -9.63
CA GLN A 117 -13.56 -27.25 -10.28
C GLN A 117 -12.21 -26.87 -10.91
N LEU A 118 -12.13 -25.69 -11.52
CA LEU A 118 -10.89 -25.18 -12.07
C LEU A 118 -9.83 -24.99 -10.97
N ARG A 119 -10.19 -24.40 -9.84
CA ARG A 119 -9.30 -24.25 -8.69
C ARG A 119 -8.81 -25.61 -8.15
N ASP A 120 -9.73 -26.57 -8.00
CA ASP A 120 -9.41 -27.93 -7.55
C ASP A 120 -8.43 -28.65 -8.52
N VAL A 121 -8.47 -28.32 -9.81
CA VAL A 121 -7.50 -28.83 -10.80
C VAL A 121 -6.16 -28.12 -10.66
N VAL A 122 -6.15 -26.78 -10.51
CA VAL A 122 -4.91 -26.01 -10.34
C VAL A 122 -4.11 -26.49 -9.12
N GLU A 123 -4.78 -26.75 -8.00
CA GLU A 123 -4.15 -27.23 -6.76
C GLU A 123 -3.48 -28.61 -6.91
N ARG A 124 -3.93 -29.45 -7.87
CA ARG A 124 -3.33 -30.77 -8.13
C ARG A 124 -1.98 -30.72 -8.83
N PHE A 125 -1.64 -29.62 -9.50
CA PHE A 125 -0.41 -29.49 -10.29
C PHE A 125 0.50 -28.40 -9.72
N PRO A 126 1.42 -28.73 -8.78
CA PRO A 126 2.34 -27.78 -8.19
C PRO A 126 3.15 -27.02 -9.24
N GLY A 127 3.07 -25.69 -9.21
CA GLY A 127 3.78 -24.80 -10.14
C GLY A 127 2.97 -24.41 -11.38
N MET A 128 1.78 -24.98 -11.62
CA MET A 128 0.89 -24.48 -12.66
C MET A 128 0.35 -23.09 -12.27
N ARG A 129 0.45 -22.14 -13.20
CA ARG A 129 -0.03 -20.76 -13.03
C ARG A 129 -1.10 -20.42 -14.04
N VAL A 130 -2.20 -19.87 -13.57
CA VAL A 130 -3.39 -19.59 -14.39
C VAL A 130 -3.78 -18.12 -14.34
N VAL A 131 -3.80 -17.48 -15.50
CA VAL A 131 -4.38 -16.14 -15.72
C VAL A 131 -5.80 -16.29 -16.29
N GLY A 132 -6.75 -15.53 -15.74
CA GLY A 132 -8.17 -15.67 -16.04
C GLY A 132 -8.93 -16.46 -14.96
N PRO A 133 -10.08 -17.08 -15.28
CA PRO A 133 -10.82 -16.98 -16.55
C PRO A 133 -11.38 -15.58 -16.82
N ASN A 134 -12.18 -15.41 -17.89
CA ASN A 134 -12.79 -14.14 -18.27
C ASN A 134 -11.76 -12.99 -18.49
N SER A 135 -10.63 -13.33 -19.09
CA SER A 135 -9.53 -12.40 -19.35
C SER A 135 -9.56 -11.84 -20.77
N LEU A 136 -9.16 -10.58 -20.97
CA LEU A 136 -8.83 -10.06 -22.30
C LEU A 136 -7.64 -10.80 -22.93
N GLY A 137 -6.66 -11.17 -22.10
CA GLY A 137 -5.41 -11.80 -22.48
C GLY A 137 -4.17 -11.04 -22.01
N ILE A 138 -3.03 -11.40 -22.61
CA ILE A 138 -1.71 -10.85 -22.31
C ILE A 138 -1.08 -10.32 -23.60
N ILE A 139 -0.49 -9.13 -23.54
CA ILE A 139 0.24 -8.52 -24.64
C ILE A 139 1.61 -8.06 -24.14
N ARG A 140 2.69 -8.47 -24.83
CA ARG A 140 4.07 -8.04 -24.58
C ARG A 140 4.68 -7.52 -25.89
N PRO A 141 4.60 -6.20 -26.13
CA PRO A 141 5.01 -5.63 -27.42
C PRO A 141 6.47 -5.88 -27.81
N ALA A 142 7.39 -5.87 -26.85
CA ALA A 142 8.82 -6.07 -27.11
C ALA A 142 9.14 -7.43 -27.79
N ILE A 143 8.29 -8.44 -27.60
CA ILE A 143 8.48 -9.79 -28.17
C ILE A 143 7.36 -10.16 -29.18
N GLY A 144 6.57 -9.19 -29.62
CA GLY A 144 5.46 -9.40 -30.56
C GLY A 144 4.33 -10.30 -30.03
N LEU A 145 4.30 -10.61 -28.73
CA LEU A 145 3.30 -11.49 -28.14
C LEU A 145 1.97 -10.74 -27.98
N ASN A 146 0.94 -11.16 -28.73
CA ASN A 146 -0.44 -10.72 -28.54
C ASN A 146 -1.36 -11.93 -28.30
N ALA A 147 -1.26 -12.50 -27.09
CA ALA A 147 -2.08 -13.60 -26.62
C ALA A 147 -3.42 -13.07 -26.06
N SER A 148 -4.16 -12.34 -26.87
CA SER A 148 -5.38 -11.66 -26.45
C SER A 148 -6.43 -11.58 -27.56
N HIS A 149 -7.65 -11.19 -27.19
CA HIS A 149 -8.68 -10.80 -28.15
C HIS A 149 -8.84 -9.28 -28.29
N ALA A 150 -7.77 -8.53 -27.99
CA ALA A 150 -7.70 -7.09 -28.22
C ALA A 150 -7.85 -6.75 -29.71
N VAL A 151 -8.26 -5.50 -29.96
CA VAL A 151 -8.51 -4.99 -31.32
C VAL A 151 -7.22 -4.58 -32.02
N THR A 152 -6.22 -4.09 -31.26
CA THR A 152 -4.99 -3.49 -31.78
C THR A 152 -3.79 -3.92 -30.95
N MET A 153 -2.60 -3.93 -31.58
CA MET A 153 -1.32 -4.12 -30.90
C MET A 153 -0.79 -2.77 -30.40
N PRO A 154 -0.59 -2.57 -29.08
CA PRO A 154 -0.01 -1.35 -28.56
C PRO A 154 1.48 -1.22 -28.93
N LYS A 155 1.99 0.02 -28.90
CA LYS A 155 3.43 0.30 -29.10
C LYS A 155 4.26 -0.26 -27.94
N ALA A 156 5.51 -0.63 -28.22
CA ALA A 156 6.46 -0.99 -27.20
C ALA A 156 6.89 0.22 -26.36
N GLY A 157 6.98 0.03 -25.05
CA GLY A 157 7.42 1.04 -24.11
C GLY A 157 7.72 0.41 -22.75
N HIS A 158 7.45 1.15 -21.67
CA HIS A 158 7.95 0.82 -20.32
C HIS A 158 6.86 0.81 -19.24
N LEU A 159 5.59 0.97 -19.63
CA LEU A 159 4.45 0.93 -18.72
C LEU A 159 3.83 -0.48 -18.70
N ALA A 160 3.61 -1.03 -17.51
CA ALA A 160 2.78 -2.21 -17.33
C ALA A 160 1.34 -1.79 -16.99
N PHE A 161 0.36 -2.18 -17.79
CA PHE A 161 -1.05 -1.88 -17.54
C PHE A 161 -1.81 -3.15 -17.13
N ILE A 162 -2.47 -3.10 -15.97
CA ILE A 162 -3.19 -4.22 -15.37
C ILE A 162 -4.65 -3.80 -15.11
N SER A 163 -5.61 -4.51 -15.70
CA SER A 163 -7.03 -4.16 -15.58
C SER A 163 -7.97 -5.37 -15.70
N GLU A 164 -8.94 -5.43 -14.80
CA GLU A 164 -10.03 -6.41 -14.83
C GLU A 164 -11.09 -6.10 -15.92
N SER A 165 -11.15 -4.86 -16.43
CA SER A 165 -12.17 -4.42 -17.39
C SER A 165 -11.72 -4.58 -18.85
N ARG A 166 -12.32 -5.54 -19.55
CA ARG A 166 -12.02 -5.82 -20.99
C ARG A 166 -12.34 -4.64 -21.90
N ALA A 167 -13.51 -4.01 -21.72
CA ALA A 167 -13.93 -2.88 -22.56
C ALA A 167 -13.00 -1.68 -22.38
N LEU A 168 -12.68 -1.37 -21.12
CA LEU A 168 -11.76 -0.29 -20.80
C LEU A 168 -10.37 -0.53 -21.38
N CYS A 169 -9.88 -1.77 -21.30
CA CYS A 169 -8.58 -2.12 -21.86
C CYS A 169 -8.46 -1.74 -23.33
N ASN A 170 -9.48 -2.05 -24.15
CA ASN A 170 -9.47 -1.70 -25.57
C ASN A 170 -9.46 -0.19 -25.81
N SER A 171 -10.30 0.56 -25.10
CA SER A 171 -10.32 2.03 -25.20
C SER A 171 -8.99 2.66 -24.75
N MET A 172 -8.38 2.14 -23.69
CA MET A 172 -7.10 2.63 -23.16
C MET A 172 -5.94 2.36 -24.12
N MET A 173 -5.92 1.22 -24.80
CA MET A 173 -4.91 0.93 -25.83
C MET A 173 -5.03 1.84 -27.05
N ASP A 174 -6.27 2.10 -27.49
CA ASP A 174 -6.53 3.00 -28.62
C ASP A 174 -6.08 4.43 -28.29
N TRP A 175 -6.43 4.91 -27.10
CA TRP A 175 -6.03 6.23 -26.62
C TRP A 175 -4.51 6.38 -26.44
N ALA A 176 -3.87 5.36 -25.85
CA ALA A 176 -2.42 5.34 -25.71
C ALA A 176 -1.72 5.38 -27.07
N THR A 177 -2.28 4.70 -28.08
CA THR A 177 -1.74 4.71 -29.44
C THR A 177 -1.78 6.10 -30.06
N GLU A 178 -2.89 6.81 -29.89
CA GLU A 178 -3.06 8.21 -30.34
C GLU A 178 -2.06 9.15 -29.65
N ARG A 179 -1.83 8.98 -28.34
CA ARG A 179 -0.90 9.80 -27.55
C ARG A 179 0.58 9.43 -27.74
N GLY A 180 0.87 8.30 -28.38
CA GLY A 180 2.24 7.80 -28.58
C GLY A 180 2.81 7.03 -27.38
N ILE A 181 1.96 6.62 -26.46
CA ILE A 181 2.34 5.93 -25.21
C ILE A 181 2.59 4.45 -25.49
N GLY A 182 3.70 3.94 -24.97
CA GLY A 182 4.14 2.56 -25.15
C GLY A 182 4.06 1.72 -23.86
N PHE A 183 3.78 0.43 -24.01
CA PHE A 183 3.67 -0.51 -22.90
C PHE A 183 4.79 -1.56 -22.93
N SER A 184 5.29 -1.91 -21.75
CA SER A 184 6.11 -3.12 -21.58
C SER A 184 5.22 -4.35 -21.60
N THR A 185 4.09 -4.28 -20.88
CA THR A 185 3.10 -5.36 -20.78
C THR A 185 1.70 -4.79 -20.63
N PHE A 186 0.74 -5.45 -21.26
CA PHE A 186 -0.68 -5.18 -21.08
C PHE A 186 -1.35 -6.49 -20.67
N ILE A 187 -2.02 -6.53 -19.52
CA ILE A 187 -2.62 -7.77 -18.99
C ILE A 187 -3.99 -7.51 -18.38
N SER A 188 -4.90 -8.44 -18.66
CA SER A 188 -6.15 -8.57 -17.92
C SER A 188 -6.13 -9.85 -17.08
N PRO A 189 -6.12 -9.77 -15.75
CA PRO A 189 -6.06 -10.98 -14.92
C PRO A 189 -7.40 -11.74 -14.87
N GLY A 190 -8.50 -11.11 -15.31
CA GLY A 190 -9.83 -11.71 -15.30
C GLY A 190 -10.31 -11.99 -13.86
N ASN A 191 -10.89 -13.16 -13.63
CA ASN A 191 -11.43 -13.54 -12.31
C ASN A 191 -10.36 -13.86 -11.26
N CYS A 192 -9.06 -13.82 -11.60
CA CYS A 192 -7.95 -14.07 -10.68
C CYS A 192 -8.04 -15.39 -9.91
N VAL A 193 -8.36 -16.51 -10.58
CA VAL A 193 -8.53 -17.82 -9.90
C VAL A 193 -7.23 -18.34 -9.26
N ASP A 194 -6.07 -17.91 -9.78
CA ASP A 194 -4.74 -18.20 -9.24
C ASP A 194 -3.85 -16.94 -9.28
N VAL A 195 -3.46 -16.47 -10.46
CA VAL A 195 -2.60 -15.28 -10.60
C VAL A 195 -3.40 -14.02 -10.28
N GLY A 196 -3.05 -13.36 -9.16
CA GLY A 196 -3.72 -12.14 -8.70
C GLY A 196 -2.83 -10.90 -8.79
N TRP A 197 -3.34 -9.79 -8.23
CA TRP A 197 -2.66 -8.50 -8.23
C TRP A 197 -1.25 -8.54 -7.63
N GLY A 198 -1.08 -9.19 -6.47
CA GLY A 198 0.22 -9.26 -5.79
C GLY A 198 1.28 -9.98 -6.62
N ASP A 199 0.92 -11.07 -7.31
CA ASP A 199 1.85 -11.83 -8.15
C ASP A 199 2.29 -11.02 -9.39
N LEU A 200 1.36 -10.26 -9.98
CA LEU A 200 1.67 -9.39 -11.12
C LEU A 200 2.55 -8.21 -10.71
N ILE A 201 2.26 -7.58 -9.57
CA ILE A 201 3.10 -6.50 -9.03
C ILE A 201 4.50 -7.03 -8.73
N ASP A 202 4.63 -8.23 -8.15
CA ASP A 202 5.94 -8.84 -7.89
C ASP A 202 6.72 -9.14 -9.18
N TYR A 203 6.03 -9.65 -10.21
CA TYR A 203 6.67 -9.94 -11.49
C TYR A 203 7.15 -8.66 -12.19
N PHE A 204 6.25 -7.68 -12.37
CA PHE A 204 6.58 -6.42 -13.05
C PHE A 204 7.46 -5.50 -12.19
N GLY A 205 7.39 -5.65 -10.86
CA GLY A 205 8.30 -5.08 -9.88
C GLY A 205 9.76 -5.44 -10.13
N ASN A 206 10.02 -6.67 -10.57
CA ASN A 206 11.37 -7.15 -10.90
C ASN A 206 11.72 -7.06 -12.40
N ASP A 207 10.74 -6.85 -13.28
CA ASP A 207 10.97 -6.82 -14.74
C ASP A 207 11.74 -5.57 -15.19
N ALA A 208 12.96 -5.73 -15.71
CA ALA A 208 13.82 -4.62 -16.12
C ALA A 208 13.22 -3.75 -17.25
N GLU A 209 12.31 -4.31 -18.07
CA GLU A 209 11.62 -3.57 -19.14
C GLU A 209 10.51 -2.64 -18.60
N THR A 210 10.02 -2.90 -17.39
CA THR A 210 8.92 -2.15 -16.77
C THR A 210 9.46 -1.09 -15.82
N ARG A 211 9.12 0.18 -16.06
CA ARG A 211 9.49 1.33 -15.21
C ARG A 211 8.36 1.82 -14.32
N ALA A 212 7.10 1.66 -14.72
CA ALA A 212 5.94 2.03 -13.91
C ALA A 212 4.78 1.05 -14.13
N ILE A 213 3.92 0.91 -13.13
CA ILE A 213 2.76 0.00 -13.16
C ILE A 213 1.48 0.82 -13.01
N ILE A 214 0.52 0.57 -13.89
CA ILE A 214 -0.82 1.17 -13.87
C ILE A 214 -1.83 0.07 -13.52
N LEU A 215 -2.66 0.35 -12.52
CA LEU A 215 -3.70 -0.53 -12.02
C LEU A 215 -5.07 0.11 -12.25
N TYR A 216 -5.97 -0.58 -12.95
CA TYR A 216 -7.39 -0.30 -12.90
C TYR A 216 -8.08 -1.30 -11.98
N VAL A 217 -8.36 -0.87 -10.75
CA VAL A 217 -8.83 -1.74 -9.68
C VAL A 217 -10.33 -1.62 -9.54
N GLN A 218 -11.05 -2.73 -9.65
CA GLN A 218 -12.45 -2.82 -9.22
C GLN A 218 -12.52 -3.45 -7.83
N THR A 219 -11.88 -4.61 -7.69
CA THR A 219 -11.87 -5.43 -6.47
C THR A 219 -10.48 -5.97 -6.15
N ILE A 220 -10.18 -6.16 -4.86
CA ILE A 220 -8.94 -6.80 -4.40
C ILE A 220 -9.33 -8.01 -3.54
N ASP A 221 -9.04 -9.23 -4.00
CA ASP A 221 -9.42 -10.44 -3.26
C ASP A 221 -8.37 -10.83 -2.18
N ALA A 222 -7.10 -10.54 -2.41
CA ALA A 222 -5.98 -10.92 -1.53
C ALA A 222 -5.21 -9.69 -1.02
N ALA A 223 -5.86 -8.89 -0.16
CA ALA A 223 -5.36 -7.59 0.29
C ALA A 223 -3.94 -7.64 0.86
N ARG A 224 -3.65 -8.61 1.73
CA ARG A 224 -2.32 -8.76 2.34
C ARG A 224 -1.20 -8.96 1.31
N ARG A 225 -1.42 -9.85 0.33
CA ARG A 225 -0.46 -10.07 -0.77
C ARG A 225 -0.30 -8.82 -1.64
N PHE A 226 -1.40 -8.14 -1.92
CA PHE A 226 -1.39 -6.87 -2.65
C PHE A 226 -0.59 -5.80 -1.93
N MET A 227 -0.86 -5.59 -0.63
CA MET A 227 -0.19 -4.60 0.21
C MET A 227 1.32 -4.89 0.33
N SER A 228 1.67 -6.17 0.54
CA SER A 228 3.06 -6.61 0.61
C SER A 228 3.80 -6.36 -0.71
N ALA A 229 3.24 -6.77 -1.84
CA ALA A 229 3.84 -6.56 -3.16
C ALA A 229 3.99 -5.06 -3.50
N ALA A 230 2.93 -4.27 -3.30
CA ALA A 230 2.97 -2.83 -3.61
C ALA A 230 4.03 -2.09 -2.78
N ARG A 231 4.12 -2.36 -1.47
CA ARG A 231 5.12 -1.75 -0.58
C ARG A 231 6.56 -2.10 -0.98
N ALA A 232 6.79 -3.31 -1.47
CA ALA A 232 8.12 -3.75 -1.88
C ALA A 232 8.68 -2.95 -3.06
N PHE A 233 7.82 -2.45 -3.95
CA PHE A 233 8.24 -1.74 -5.16
C PHE A 233 7.92 -0.24 -5.16
N ALA A 234 7.15 0.30 -4.22
CA ALA A 234 6.73 1.71 -4.23
C ALA A 234 7.89 2.73 -4.35
N LEU A 235 9.09 2.41 -3.83
CA LEU A 235 10.31 3.24 -3.97
C LEU A 235 11.04 3.10 -5.30
N THR A 236 10.99 1.91 -5.89
CA THR A 236 11.83 1.54 -7.04
C THR A 236 11.05 1.66 -8.34
N LYS A 237 9.76 1.30 -8.31
CA LYS A 237 8.83 1.38 -9.42
C LYS A 237 7.51 2.03 -8.99
N PRO A 238 7.19 3.22 -9.51
CA PRO A 238 5.93 3.87 -9.21
C PRO A 238 4.73 3.03 -9.66
N ILE A 239 3.71 3.01 -8.81
CA ILE A 239 2.44 2.33 -9.05
C ILE A 239 1.33 3.39 -9.02
N VAL A 240 0.55 3.46 -10.08
CA VAL A 240 -0.60 4.35 -10.23
C VAL A 240 -1.86 3.51 -10.24
N ALA A 241 -2.89 3.89 -9.49
CA ALA A 241 -4.16 3.18 -9.45
C ALA A 241 -5.35 4.10 -9.73
N TYR A 242 -6.26 3.60 -10.56
CA TYR A 242 -7.63 4.11 -10.66
C TYR A 242 -8.56 3.12 -9.96
N LYS A 243 -9.23 3.54 -8.89
CA LYS A 243 -10.28 2.76 -8.21
C LYS A 243 -11.65 3.13 -8.76
N ALA A 244 -12.34 2.14 -9.34
CA ALA A 244 -13.73 2.22 -9.76
C ALA A 244 -14.70 1.92 -8.59
N GLY A 245 -15.97 2.34 -8.70
CA GLY A 245 -17.00 2.06 -7.68
C GLY A 245 -16.81 2.87 -6.38
N ARG A 246 -16.65 4.19 -6.49
CA ARG A 246 -16.33 5.06 -5.34
C ARG A 246 -17.52 5.36 -4.43
N PHE A 247 -18.71 5.42 -5.02
CA PHE A 247 -19.95 5.73 -4.33
C PHE A 247 -20.73 4.45 -4.12
N GLU A 248 -21.48 4.35 -3.02
CA GLU A 248 -22.24 3.16 -2.66
C GLU A 248 -23.20 2.77 -3.79
N GLU A 249 -23.84 3.73 -4.46
CA GLU A 249 -24.74 3.49 -5.59
C GLU A 249 -24.00 2.93 -6.81
N SER A 250 -22.77 3.41 -7.05
CA SER A 250 -21.91 2.90 -8.13
C SER A 250 -21.30 1.53 -7.81
N ALA A 251 -21.03 1.27 -6.53
CA ALA A 251 -20.59 -0.02 -6.03
C ALA A 251 -21.76 -1.03 -6.06
N GLN A 252 -22.98 -0.60 -5.74
CA GLN A 252 -24.21 -1.40 -5.79
C GLN A 252 -24.57 -1.84 -7.22
N ALA A 253 -24.27 -1.01 -8.23
CA ALA A 253 -24.39 -1.41 -9.64
C ALA A 253 -23.43 -2.54 -10.04
N VAL A 254 -22.39 -2.79 -9.24
CA VAL A 254 -21.35 -3.82 -9.43
C VAL A 254 -21.44 -4.96 -8.40
N ALA A 255 -22.01 -4.72 -7.22
CA ALA A 255 -22.10 -5.66 -6.10
C ALA A 255 -23.40 -5.49 -5.29
N SER A 256 -24.21 -6.54 -5.23
CA SER A 256 -25.41 -6.62 -4.41
C SER A 256 -25.09 -6.74 -2.92
N HIS A 257 -25.61 -5.78 -2.13
CA HIS A 257 -25.70 -5.72 -0.66
C HIS A 257 -24.38 -5.76 0.14
N THR A 258 -24.01 -4.65 0.77
CA THR A 258 -23.49 -4.63 2.15
C THR A 258 -23.39 -3.18 2.66
N GLY A 259 -24.38 -2.75 3.44
CA GLY A 259 -24.28 -1.50 4.20
C GLY A 259 -23.31 -1.64 5.37
N LEU A 260 -22.61 -0.56 5.72
CA LEU A 260 -22.31 -0.12 7.09
C LEU A 260 -21.25 0.99 7.14
N MET A 261 -21.63 2.13 7.73
CA MET A 261 -20.91 3.24 8.39
C MET A 261 -19.52 3.74 7.95
N VAL A 262 -18.58 2.93 7.46
CA VAL A 262 -17.32 3.41 6.83
C VAL A 262 -17.50 3.31 5.32
N ALA A 263 -17.33 4.41 4.59
CA ALA A 263 -17.40 4.34 3.14
C ALA A 263 -16.25 3.46 2.63
N GLU A 264 -16.57 2.39 1.90
CA GLU A 264 -15.61 1.43 1.33
C GLU A 264 -14.43 2.14 0.64
N ASP A 265 -14.72 3.24 -0.06
CA ASP A 265 -13.72 4.04 -0.76
C ASP A 265 -12.66 4.67 0.16
N ALA A 266 -13.02 5.05 1.39
CA ALA A 266 -12.06 5.62 2.34
C ALA A 266 -11.06 4.55 2.85
N VAL A 267 -11.49 3.29 2.93
CA VAL A 267 -10.60 2.16 3.26
C VAL A 267 -9.63 1.92 2.11
N TYR A 268 -10.10 1.89 0.86
CA TYR A 268 -9.23 1.77 -0.31
C TYR A 268 -8.24 2.95 -0.39
N GLU A 269 -8.69 4.18 -0.16
CA GLU A 269 -7.81 5.36 -0.11
C GLU A 269 -6.70 5.16 0.92
N ALA A 270 -7.06 4.81 2.15
CA ALA A 270 -6.10 4.56 3.22
C ALA A 270 -5.12 3.44 2.85
N ALA A 271 -5.59 2.37 2.22
CA ALA A 271 -4.76 1.25 1.80
C ALA A 271 -3.77 1.62 0.70
N LEU A 272 -4.23 2.32 -0.35
CA LEU A 272 -3.38 2.77 -1.45
C LEU A 272 -2.31 3.75 -0.94
N GLN A 273 -2.68 4.71 -0.09
CA GLN A 273 -1.73 5.62 0.55
C GLN A 273 -0.72 4.86 1.43
N ARG A 274 -1.19 3.86 2.19
CA ARG A 274 -0.35 3.04 3.09
C ARG A 274 0.66 2.16 2.36
N CYS A 275 0.43 1.84 1.08
CA CYS A 275 1.40 1.11 0.26
C CYS A 275 2.15 1.97 -0.77
N GLY A 276 1.88 3.27 -0.84
CA GLY A 276 2.60 4.21 -1.72
C GLY A 276 2.10 4.25 -3.14
N ILE A 277 0.89 3.75 -3.38
CA ILE A 277 0.25 3.81 -4.69
C ILE A 277 -0.37 5.20 -4.89
N VAL A 278 -0.16 5.80 -6.06
CA VAL A 278 -0.81 7.05 -6.45
C VAL A 278 -2.22 6.76 -6.92
N ARG A 279 -3.22 7.18 -6.16
CA ARG A 279 -4.58 7.15 -6.66
C ARG A 279 -4.84 8.36 -7.56
N VAL A 280 -5.36 8.09 -8.76
CA VAL A 280 -5.82 9.12 -9.69
C VAL A 280 -7.36 9.15 -9.76
N PRO A 281 -7.98 10.33 -9.65
CA PRO A 281 -9.43 10.47 -9.64
C PRO A 281 -10.04 10.40 -11.04
N GLU A 282 -9.28 10.70 -12.08
CA GLU A 282 -9.73 10.72 -13.47
C GLU A 282 -8.86 9.77 -14.29
N LEU A 283 -9.48 9.08 -15.25
CA LEU A 283 -8.78 8.11 -16.09
C LEU A 283 -7.78 8.78 -17.04
N ASP A 284 -8.06 10.01 -17.44
CA ASP A 284 -7.24 10.82 -18.34
C ASP A 284 -5.85 11.10 -17.77
N ASP A 285 -5.76 11.28 -16.45
CA ASP A 285 -4.52 11.58 -15.75
C ASP A 285 -3.64 10.34 -15.53
N VAL A 286 -4.18 9.12 -15.70
CA VAL A 286 -3.46 7.87 -15.37
C VAL A 286 -2.15 7.77 -16.14
N PHE A 287 -2.22 8.05 -17.44
CA PHE A 287 -1.07 7.94 -18.33
C PHE A 287 -0.04 9.05 -18.07
N ASP A 288 -0.51 10.28 -17.93
CA ASP A 288 0.35 11.45 -17.69
C ASP A 288 1.13 11.28 -16.37
N VAL A 289 0.44 10.84 -15.32
CA VAL A 289 1.04 10.55 -14.02
C VAL A 289 2.00 9.38 -14.13
N ALA A 290 1.66 8.31 -14.85
CA ALA A 290 2.55 7.16 -15.02
C ALA A 290 3.85 7.53 -15.75
N GLU A 291 3.80 8.35 -16.81
CA GLU A 291 5.00 8.81 -17.53
C GLU A 291 5.85 9.77 -16.68
N LEU A 292 5.22 10.73 -16.00
CA LEU A 292 5.90 11.63 -15.06
C LEU A 292 6.67 10.84 -14.01
N LEU A 293 6.03 9.82 -13.45
CA LEU A 293 6.63 8.97 -12.43
C LEU A 293 7.72 8.06 -13.00
N ALA A 294 7.51 7.50 -14.19
CA ALA A 294 8.51 6.69 -14.88
C ALA A 294 9.79 7.49 -15.22
N SER A 295 9.69 8.81 -15.36
CA SER A 295 10.85 9.71 -15.54
C SER A 295 11.74 9.82 -14.28
N GLN A 296 11.23 9.42 -13.11
CA GLN A 296 11.88 9.52 -11.79
C GLN A 296 12.32 10.95 -11.38
N ARG A 297 11.73 11.99 -11.97
CA ARG A 297 11.98 13.40 -11.61
C ARG A 297 10.95 13.88 -10.61
N LEU A 298 11.10 13.49 -9.35
CA LEU A 298 10.18 13.88 -8.29
C LEU A 298 10.43 15.34 -7.85
N PRO A 299 9.37 16.16 -7.74
CA PRO A 299 9.48 17.51 -7.22
C PRO A 299 9.78 17.46 -5.72
N GLN A 300 10.61 18.39 -5.24
CA GLN A 300 10.92 18.49 -3.80
C GLN A 300 9.78 19.11 -2.98
N GLY A 301 8.85 19.79 -3.66
CA GLY A 301 7.74 20.50 -3.04
C GLY A 301 6.70 20.91 -4.06
N ALA A 302 5.76 21.75 -3.64
CA ALA A 302 4.64 22.19 -4.47
C ALA A 302 4.91 23.53 -5.18
N ARG A 303 6.17 23.93 -5.33
CA ARG A 303 6.56 25.23 -5.91
C ARG A 303 6.71 25.11 -7.43
N LEU A 304 5.76 25.66 -8.17
CA LEU A 304 5.74 25.61 -9.64
C LEU A 304 6.20 26.94 -10.23
N ALA A 305 7.19 26.90 -11.13
CA ALA A 305 7.48 28.02 -12.03
C ALA A 305 6.60 27.89 -13.28
N ILE A 306 5.97 28.98 -13.70
CA ILE A 306 5.13 29.03 -14.90
C ILE A 306 5.77 30.00 -15.88
N VAL A 307 5.95 29.56 -17.12
CA VAL A 307 6.39 30.40 -18.23
C VAL A 307 5.38 30.31 -19.37
N SER A 308 4.96 31.45 -19.89
CA SER A 308 3.91 31.53 -20.90
C SER A 308 4.20 32.62 -21.93
N ASN A 309 3.81 32.43 -23.18
CA ASN A 309 3.75 33.50 -24.18
C ASN A 309 2.40 34.25 -24.19
N ALA A 310 1.49 33.93 -23.27
CA ALA A 310 0.19 34.58 -23.16
C ALA A 310 -0.26 34.69 -21.69
N GLY A 311 -0.73 35.89 -21.29
CA GLY A 311 -1.13 36.17 -19.91
C GLY A 311 -2.37 35.40 -19.43
N GLY A 312 -3.41 35.29 -20.26
CA GLY A 312 -4.65 34.59 -19.89
C GLY A 312 -4.44 33.13 -19.43
N PRO A 313 -3.78 32.29 -20.25
CA PRO A 313 -3.42 30.93 -19.84
C PRO A 313 -2.56 30.84 -18.57
N ALA A 314 -1.67 31.81 -18.33
CA ALA A 314 -0.84 31.84 -17.11
C ALA A 314 -1.66 32.11 -15.85
N ILE A 315 -2.69 32.97 -15.94
CA ILE A 315 -3.64 33.22 -14.84
C ILE A 315 -4.45 31.96 -14.55
N ILE A 316 -4.97 31.30 -15.58
CA ILE A 316 -5.71 30.03 -15.44
C ILE A 316 -4.86 28.97 -14.72
N ALA A 317 -3.60 28.82 -15.12
CA ALA A 317 -2.67 27.91 -14.47
C ALA A 317 -2.42 28.27 -12.99
N THR A 318 -2.32 29.57 -12.69
CA THR A 318 -2.13 30.08 -11.33
C THR A 318 -3.32 29.77 -10.43
N ASP A 319 -4.54 30.04 -10.90
CA ASP A 319 -5.78 29.75 -10.15
C ASP A 319 -5.94 28.24 -9.91
N ALA A 320 -5.65 27.43 -10.93
CA ALA A 320 -5.66 25.97 -10.81
C ALA A 320 -4.63 25.47 -9.78
N LEU A 321 -3.45 26.09 -9.72
CA LEU A 321 -2.39 25.71 -8.79
C LEU A 321 -2.77 26.03 -7.34
N ILE A 322 -3.24 27.26 -7.09
CA ILE A 322 -3.60 27.73 -5.74
C ILE A 322 -4.80 26.95 -5.20
N SER A 323 -5.82 26.70 -6.03
CA SER A 323 -7.01 25.94 -5.61
C SER A 323 -6.71 24.49 -5.16
N ARG A 324 -5.53 23.96 -5.55
CA ARG A 324 -5.05 22.60 -5.22
C ARG A 324 -4.00 22.62 -4.10
N GLY A 325 -3.75 23.77 -3.49
CA GLY A 325 -2.74 23.95 -2.45
C GLY A 325 -1.29 23.94 -2.97
N GLY A 326 -1.10 24.15 -4.29
CA GLY A 326 0.20 24.45 -4.87
C GLY A 326 0.60 25.91 -4.64
N VAL A 327 1.88 26.21 -4.83
CA VAL A 327 2.45 27.54 -4.58
C VAL A 327 3.26 27.97 -5.81
N LEU A 328 3.15 29.24 -6.22
CA LEU A 328 4.06 29.78 -7.23
C LEU A 328 5.47 29.86 -6.65
N ALA A 329 6.46 29.33 -7.36
CA ALA A 329 7.86 29.47 -7.00
C ALA A 329 8.26 30.96 -6.89
N GLN A 330 8.82 31.35 -5.75
CA GLN A 330 9.41 32.68 -5.57
C GLN A 330 10.83 32.66 -6.14
N LEU A 331 11.00 33.26 -7.31
CA LEU A 331 12.29 33.30 -7.99
C LEU A 331 13.31 34.08 -7.16
N SER A 332 14.56 33.60 -7.16
CA SER A 332 15.65 34.30 -6.49
C SER A 332 15.97 35.63 -7.17
N ASP A 333 16.50 36.59 -6.41
CA ASP A 333 16.92 37.89 -6.95
C ASP A 333 17.94 37.75 -8.09
N GLU A 334 18.81 36.73 -8.04
CA GLU A 334 19.77 36.39 -9.10
C GLU A 334 19.05 35.97 -10.40
N THR A 335 18.07 35.08 -10.31
CA THR A 335 17.26 34.64 -11.46
C THR A 335 16.50 35.81 -12.05
N VAL A 336 15.85 36.64 -11.23
CA VAL A 336 15.11 37.83 -11.70
C VAL A 336 16.06 38.80 -12.41
N ALA A 337 17.26 39.03 -11.88
CA ALA A 337 18.26 39.89 -12.53
C ALA A 337 18.70 39.35 -13.91
N ARG A 338 18.88 38.03 -14.04
CA ARG A 338 19.19 37.39 -15.33
C ARG A 338 18.03 37.51 -16.31
N LEU A 339 16.80 37.31 -15.86
CA LEU A 339 15.60 37.46 -16.69
C LEU A 339 15.42 38.89 -17.19
N ASN A 340 15.68 39.89 -16.35
CA ASN A 340 15.66 41.31 -16.73
C ASN A 340 16.63 41.64 -17.88
N GLY A 341 17.73 40.90 -18.02
CA GLY A 341 18.68 41.06 -19.13
C GLY A 341 18.26 40.37 -20.43
N LEU A 342 17.35 39.39 -20.35
CA LEU A 342 16.92 38.56 -21.48
C LEU A 342 15.54 38.95 -22.03
N LEU A 343 14.67 39.52 -21.18
CA LEU A 343 13.27 39.80 -21.48
C LEU A 343 13.00 41.30 -21.68
N PRO A 344 12.06 41.66 -22.59
CA PRO A 344 11.65 43.05 -22.76
C PRO A 344 10.94 43.60 -21.50
N PRO A 345 11.11 44.88 -21.16
CA PRO A 345 10.64 45.45 -19.89
C PRO A 345 9.11 45.50 -19.70
N VAL A 346 8.33 45.13 -20.72
CA VAL A 346 6.86 45.21 -20.72
C VAL A 346 6.21 43.93 -20.16
N GLY A 347 6.94 42.82 -20.10
CA GLY A 347 6.45 41.55 -19.56
C GLY A 347 6.69 41.37 -18.06
N SER A 348 5.91 40.50 -17.42
CA SER A 348 6.23 40.04 -16.07
C SER A 348 7.51 39.21 -16.09
N HIS A 349 8.54 39.65 -15.37
CA HIS A 349 9.77 38.88 -15.13
C HIS A 349 9.73 38.09 -13.81
N GLN A 350 8.64 38.25 -13.05
CA GLN A 350 8.31 37.45 -11.88
C GLN A 350 7.51 36.22 -12.29
N ASN A 351 7.26 35.29 -11.38
CA ASN A 351 6.45 34.10 -11.66
C ASN A 351 4.93 34.44 -11.57
N PRO A 352 4.10 34.19 -12.61
CA PRO A 352 4.42 33.62 -13.92
C PRO A 352 5.23 34.53 -14.85
N VAL A 353 6.25 33.96 -15.50
CA VAL A 353 7.14 34.65 -16.44
C VAL A 353 6.45 34.80 -17.80
N ASP A 354 6.31 36.04 -18.26
CA ASP A 354 5.65 36.39 -19.51
C ASP A 354 6.67 36.61 -20.63
N LEU A 355 6.62 35.77 -21.66
CA LEU A 355 7.48 35.86 -22.83
C LEU A 355 6.94 36.78 -23.93
N LEU A 356 5.72 37.30 -23.76
CA LEU A 356 4.95 38.11 -24.71
C LEU A 356 4.48 37.33 -25.96
N ASP A 357 3.42 37.83 -26.59
CA ASP A 357 2.65 37.14 -27.64
C ASP A 357 3.47 36.68 -28.86
N SER A 358 4.58 37.35 -29.20
CA SER A 358 5.43 37.05 -30.36
C SER A 358 6.78 36.41 -30.00
N ALA A 359 6.86 35.72 -28.86
CA ALA A 359 8.09 35.07 -28.41
C ALA A 359 8.64 34.07 -29.46
N PRO A 360 9.85 34.30 -30.02
CA PRO A 360 10.49 33.29 -30.87
C PRO A 360 11.00 32.13 -30.00
N ALA A 361 11.20 30.96 -30.61
CA ALA A 361 11.76 29.78 -29.94
C ALA A 361 13.10 30.05 -29.22
N SER A 362 13.94 30.95 -29.76
CA SER A 362 15.21 31.36 -29.14
C SER A 362 15.03 32.06 -27.80
N ARG A 363 13.87 32.67 -27.53
CA ARG A 363 13.56 33.27 -26.23
C ARG A 363 13.30 32.19 -25.18
N TYR A 364 12.59 31.12 -25.55
CA TYR A 364 12.43 29.94 -24.69
C TYR A 364 13.78 29.29 -24.39
N GLU A 365 14.65 29.16 -25.39
CA GLU A 365 15.98 28.57 -25.25
C GLU A 365 16.84 29.31 -24.21
N GLN A 366 16.70 30.63 -24.12
CA GLN A 366 17.44 31.46 -23.17
C GLN A 366 16.83 31.45 -21.77
N VAL A 367 15.49 31.45 -21.65
CA VAL A 367 14.78 31.59 -20.37
C VAL A 367 14.68 30.28 -19.60
N LEU A 368 14.37 29.18 -20.28
CA LEU A 368 14.12 27.89 -19.62
C LEU A 368 15.32 27.42 -18.76
N PRO A 369 16.59 27.48 -19.22
CA PRO A 369 17.72 27.08 -18.40
C PRO A 369 17.93 27.95 -17.15
N VAL A 370 17.52 29.23 -17.19
CA VAL A 370 17.61 30.13 -16.03
C VAL A 370 16.62 29.70 -14.95
N LEU A 371 15.38 29.41 -15.33
CA LEU A 371 14.33 28.96 -14.41
C LEU A 371 14.65 27.58 -13.82
N LEU A 372 15.15 26.65 -14.63
CA LEU A 372 15.50 25.29 -14.19
C LEU A 372 16.71 25.25 -13.24
N ALA A 373 17.53 26.30 -13.22
CA ALA A 373 18.66 26.42 -12.32
C ALA A 373 18.31 27.07 -10.97
N ASP A 374 17.12 27.66 -10.84
CA ASP A 374 16.72 28.35 -9.61
C ASP A 374 16.39 27.34 -8.48
N PRO A 375 16.98 27.47 -7.29
CA PRO A 375 16.77 26.53 -6.18
C PRO A 375 15.36 26.56 -5.59
N ASN A 376 14.55 27.56 -5.93
CA ASN A 376 13.17 27.69 -5.46
C ASN A 376 12.13 27.06 -6.38
N VAL A 377 12.56 26.43 -7.47
CA VAL A 377 11.69 25.81 -8.48
C VAL A 377 11.68 24.30 -8.29
N ASP A 378 10.53 23.75 -7.90
CA ASP A 378 10.34 22.29 -7.75
C ASP A 378 9.79 21.64 -9.02
N GLY A 379 9.22 22.44 -9.93
CA GLY A 379 8.77 22.02 -11.25
C GLY A 379 8.56 23.22 -12.18
N LEU A 380 8.56 22.98 -13.50
CA LEU A 380 8.37 24.02 -14.51
C LEU A 380 7.20 23.67 -15.44
N LEU A 381 6.25 24.58 -15.58
CA LEU A 381 5.17 24.50 -16.57
C LEU A 381 5.44 25.49 -17.71
N VAL A 382 5.60 24.96 -18.92
CA VAL A 382 5.73 25.74 -20.15
C VAL A 382 4.38 25.78 -20.86
N ILE A 383 3.83 26.99 -21.00
CA ILE A 383 2.56 27.23 -21.70
C ILE A 383 2.85 27.86 -23.06
N PHE A 384 2.24 27.28 -24.09
CA PHE A 384 2.26 27.82 -25.44
C PHE A 384 0.82 28.02 -25.94
N ALA A 385 0.49 29.26 -26.28
CA ALA A 385 -0.74 29.61 -26.97
C ALA A 385 -0.43 30.09 -28.40
N ILE A 386 -1.27 29.70 -29.36
CA ILE A 386 -1.12 30.12 -30.75
C ILE A 386 -1.27 31.64 -30.86
N GLN A 387 -0.24 32.29 -31.39
CA GLN A 387 -0.19 33.72 -31.66
C GLN A 387 0.38 33.99 -33.06
N SER A 388 0.10 35.16 -33.63
CA SER A 388 0.63 35.54 -34.94
C SER A 388 2.16 35.61 -34.91
N GLY A 389 2.83 34.84 -35.78
CA GLY A 389 4.30 34.79 -35.87
C GLY A 389 5.00 33.83 -34.90
N SER A 390 4.25 33.11 -34.05
CA SER A 390 4.79 32.06 -33.18
C SER A 390 4.95 30.73 -33.94
N ASP A 391 6.03 29.99 -33.66
CA ASP A 391 6.27 28.66 -34.21
C ASP A 391 6.17 27.61 -33.11
N ALA A 392 5.03 26.92 -33.07
CA ALA A 392 4.75 25.88 -32.08
C ALA A 392 5.72 24.69 -32.18
N THR A 393 6.19 24.38 -33.38
CA THR A 393 7.04 23.20 -33.65
C THR A 393 8.49 23.48 -33.27
N ALA A 394 9.01 24.66 -33.64
CA ALA A 394 10.36 25.07 -33.25
C ALA A 394 10.46 25.23 -31.72
N THR A 395 9.44 25.82 -31.09
CA THR A 395 9.39 25.99 -29.63
C THR A 395 9.36 24.65 -28.91
N ALA A 396 8.58 23.69 -29.41
CA ALA A 396 8.52 22.33 -28.85
C ALA A 396 9.89 21.62 -28.86
N ARG A 397 10.68 21.77 -29.93
CA ARG A 397 12.05 21.19 -30.00
C ARG A 397 12.97 21.76 -28.92
N VAL A 398 12.96 23.07 -28.75
CA VAL A 398 13.77 23.76 -27.72
C VAL A 398 13.39 23.28 -26.32
N VAL A 399 12.10 23.12 -26.06
CA VAL A 399 11.57 22.67 -24.77
C VAL A 399 11.97 21.21 -24.51
N ALA A 400 11.84 20.34 -25.50
CA ALA A 400 12.28 18.95 -25.44
C ALA A 400 13.79 18.83 -25.12
N GLU A 401 14.64 19.56 -25.85
CA GLU A 401 16.09 19.55 -25.65
C GLU A 401 16.50 20.08 -24.27
N THR A 402 15.81 21.12 -23.79
CA THR A 402 16.09 21.72 -22.49
C THR A 402 15.64 20.79 -21.36
N ALA A 403 14.43 20.23 -21.47
CA ALA A 403 13.89 19.34 -20.45
C ALA A 403 14.67 18.03 -20.33
N ALA A 404 15.27 17.53 -21.41
CA ALA A 404 16.14 16.35 -21.37
C ALA A 404 17.31 16.51 -20.38
N ARG A 405 17.79 17.74 -20.18
CA ARG A 405 18.91 18.08 -19.27
C ARG A 405 18.46 18.51 -17.87
N SER A 406 17.16 18.62 -17.64
CA SER A 406 16.59 19.08 -16.37
C SER A 406 16.63 17.99 -15.29
N ARG A 407 16.81 18.42 -14.04
CA ARG A 407 16.62 17.59 -12.84
C ARG A 407 15.21 17.71 -12.23
N VAL A 408 14.51 18.80 -12.51
CA VAL A 408 13.13 19.03 -12.06
C VAL A 408 12.14 18.62 -13.17
N PRO A 409 10.92 18.18 -12.81
CA PRO A 409 9.89 17.84 -13.78
C PRO A 409 9.51 19.07 -14.62
N VAL A 410 9.41 18.87 -15.94
CA VAL A 410 8.96 19.88 -16.89
C VAL A 410 7.67 19.38 -17.52
N LEU A 411 6.63 20.22 -17.50
CA LEU A 411 5.33 19.96 -18.09
C LEU A 411 5.05 20.97 -19.19
N ALA A 412 4.28 20.55 -20.19
CA ALA A 412 3.94 21.35 -21.34
C ALA A 412 2.42 21.52 -21.46
N ALA A 413 1.94 22.75 -21.67
CA ALA A 413 0.56 23.04 -22.05
C ALA A 413 0.54 23.67 -23.45
N TRP A 414 0.30 22.85 -24.48
CA TRP A 414 0.27 23.29 -25.88
C TRP A 414 -1.18 23.50 -26.31
N MET A 415 -1.62 24.75 -26.25
CA MET A 415 -3.01 25.10 -26.48
C MET A 415 -3.30 25.24 -27.97
N GLY A 416 -4.10 24.32 -28.51
CA GLY A 416 -4.54 24.35 -29.90
C GLY A 416 -4.96 22.98 -30.42
N GLY A 417 -5.31 22.92 -31.70
CA GLY A 417 -5.60 21.67 -32.42
C GLY A 417 -4.55 21.40 -33.49
N GLU A 418 -4.95 21.50 -34.77
CA GLU A 418 -4.11 21.19 -35.94
C GLU A 418 -2.72 21.86 -35.90
N HIS A 419 -2.66 23.16 -35.61
CA HIS A 419 -1.43 23.95 -35.69
C HIS A 419 -0.36 23.58 -34.65
N VAL A 420 -0.75 22.94 -33.55
CA VAL A 420 0.20 22.53 -32.49
C VAL A 420 0.53 21.05 -32.55
N ARG A 421 -0.17 20.24 -33.37
CA ARG A 421 -0.06 18.78 -33.39
C ARG A 421 1.37 18.28 -33.61
N ALA A 422 2.11 18.89 -34.55
CA ALA A 422 3.50 18.53 -34.79
C ALA A 422 4.41 18.84 -33.59
N GLY A 423 4.16 19.95 -32.89
CA GLY A 423 4.86 20.29 -31.65
C GLY A 423 4.55 19.33 -30.52
N VAL A 424 3.27 18.97 -30.33
CA VAL A 424 2.84 17.96 -29.33
C VAL A 424 3.51 16.62 -29.59
N GLN A 425 3.56 16.17 -30.85
CA GLN A 425 4.21 14.91 -31.20
C GLN A 425 5.71 14.91 -30.82
N ILE A 426 6.42 16.01 -31.09
CA ILE A 426 7.83 16.16 -30.73
C ILE A 426 8.03 16.08 -29.21
N LEU A 427 7.17 16.72 -28.43
CA LEU A 427 7.24 16.68 -26.97
C LEU A 427 6.96 15.26 -26.45
N ASN A 428 5.92 14.60 -26.95
CA ASN A 428 5.58 13.23 -26.55
C ASN A 428 6.69 12.23 -26.91
N GLU A 429 7.29 12.35 -28.11
CA GLU A 429 8.44 11.53 -28.52
C GLU A 429 9.68 11.77 -27.64
N ALA A 430 9.82 12.97 -27.08
CA ALA A 430 10.85 13.30 -26.09
C ALA A 430 10.51 12.84 -24.66
N GLY A 431 9.33 12.23 -24.45
CA GLY A 431 8.84 11.79 -23.14
C GLY A 431 8.41 12.94 -22.23
N LEU A 432 7.95 14.07 -22.82
CA LEU A 432 7.39 15.20 -22.09
C LEU A 432 5.86 15.15 -22.03
N PRO A 433 5.26 15.14 -20.84
CA PRO A 433 3.82 15.22 -20.66
C PRO A 433 3.29 16.53 -21.22
N THR A 434 2.47 16.42 -22.27
CA THR A 434 1.94 17.55 -23.01
C THR A 434 0.42 17.56 -22.91
N HIS A 435 -0.11 18.66 -22.39
CA HIS A 435 -1.53 18.82 -22.12
C HIS A 435 -2.16 19.88 -23.03
N PRO A 436 -3.43 19.71 -23.43
CA PRO A 436 -4.15 20.71 -24.22
C PRO A 436 -4.49 21.97 -23.42
N THR A 437 -4.59 21.88 -22.08
CA THR A 437 -4.90 23.04 -21.23
C THR A 437 -3.95 23.15 -20.02
N PRO A 438 -3.72 24.37 -19.50
CA PRO A 438 -2.86 24.57 -18.34
C PRO A 438 -3.36 23.91 -17.05
N GLU A 439 -4.67 23.83 -16.82
CA GLU A 439 -5.26 23.23 -15.62
C GLU A 439 -4.96 21.72 -15.53
N GLN A 440 -4.99 21.03 -16.67
CA GLN A 440 -4.63 19.61 -16.76
C GLN A 440 -3.14 19.40 -16.42
N ALA A 441 -2.27 20.25 -16.94
CA ALA A 441 -0.84 20.20 -16.62
C ALA A 441 -0.58 20.46 -15.13
N VAL A 442 -1.26 21.45 -14.55
CA VAL A 442 -1.17 21.73 -13.11
C VAL A 442 -1.71 20.56 -12.29
N ARG A 443 -2.82 19.94 -12.70
CA ARG A 443 -3.36 18.75 -12.03
C ARG A 443 -2.36 17.58 -12.05
N ALA A 444 -1.75 17.28 -13.20
CA ALA A 444 -0.71 16.26 -13.32
C ALA A 444 0.50 16.55 -12.40
N PHE A 445 0.95 17.81 -12.35
CA PHE A 445 2.00 18.23 -11.41
C PHE A 445 1.58 18.01 -9.94
N MET A 446 0.35 18.35 -9.56
CA MET A 446 -0.12 18.17 -8.19
C MET A 446 -0.30 16.69 -7.80
N HIS A 447 -0.60 15.79 -8.75
CA HIS A 447 -0.53 14.35 -8.51
C HIS A 447 0.91 13.89 -8.22
N LEU A 448 1.88 14.41 -8.95
CA LEU A 448 3.30 14.13 -8.72
C LEU A 448 3.78 14.65 -7.35
N VAL A 449 3.34 15.84 -6.96
CA VAL A 449 3.57 16.40 -5.60
C VAL A 449 2.93 15.52 -4.53
N SER A 450 1.69 15.08 -4.73
CA SER A 450 0.98 14.18 -3.81
C SER A 450 1.73 12.86 -3.65
N TYR A 451 2.23 12.29 -4.75
CA TYR A 451 3.06 11.09 -4.72
C TYR A 451 4.37 11.30 -3.95
N ALA A 452 5.11 12.37 -4.26
CA ALA A 452 6.36 12.68 -3.58
C ALA A 452 6.15 12.85 -2.06
N ARG A 453 5.04 13.49 -1.66
CA ARG A 453 4.62 13.59 -0.25
C ARG A 453 4.27 12.21 0.33
N ASN A 454 3.50 11.38 -0.38
CA ASN A 454 3.12 10.04 0.08
C ASN A 454 4.34 9.14 0.28
N LEU A 455 5.30 9.16 -0.65
CA LEU A 455 6.58 8.48 -0.49
C LEU A 455 7.33 9.02 0.71
N GLY A 456 7.45 10.36 0.83
CA GLY A 456 8.04 11.00 2.01
C GLY A 456 7.43 10.47 3.30
N THR A 457 6.10 10.42 3.41
CA THR A 457 5.39 9.90 4.59
C THR A 457 5.66 8.43 4.89
N LEU A 458 5.70 7.56 3.87
CA LEU A 458 5.94 6.12 4.09
C LEU A 458 7.31 5.83 4.69
N TYR A 459 8.23 6.74 4.44
CA TYR A 459 9.64 6.56 4.67
C TYR A 459 10.21 7.57 5.66
N GLU A 460 9.42 8.56 6.08
CA GLU A 460 9.74 9.44 7.20
C GLU A 460 9.97 8.61 8.46
N THR A 461 11.09 8.84 9.12
CA THR A 461 11.40 8.21 10.39
C THR A 461 10.33 8.61 11.41
N PRO A 462 9.59 7.63 11.98
CA PRO A 462 8.73 7.93 13.09
C PRO A 462 9.58 8.39 14.27
N ARG A 463 9.08 9.35 15.04
CA ARG A 463 9.73 9.67 16.30
C ARG A 463 9.63 8.44 17.19
N ASP A 464 10.72 8.09 17.86
CA ASP A 464 10.68 7.17 19.00
C ASP A 464 9.93 7.92 20.12
N ILE A 465 8.60 7.90 20.05
CA ILE A 465 7.79 8.18 21.23
C ILE A 465 8.02 6.97 22.11
N PRO A 466 8.74 7.10 23.24
CA PRO A 466 8.83 6.02 24.18
C PRO A 466 7.41 5.86 24.71
N VAL A 467 6.68 4.91 24.12
CA VAL A 467 5.53 4.33 24.77
C VAL A 467 6.13 3.14 25.50
N PRO A 468 6.60 3.30 26.77
CA PRO A 468 7.14 2.20 27.53
C PRO A 468 6.05 1.15 27.73
N PHE A 469 5.95 0.22 26.78
CA PHE A 469 5.05 -0.90 26.85
C PHE A 469 5.64 -1.94 27.80
N HIS A 470 5.39 -1.79 29.10
CA HIS A 470 5.63 -2.84 30.08
C HIS A 470 4.49 -3.88 30.09
N LEU A 471 3.89 -4.15 28.93
CA LEU A 471 2.70 -4.97 28.81
C LEU A 471 3.09 -6.40 28.47
N ASN A 472 2.91 -7.32 29.43
CA ASN A 472 2.99 -8.75 29.15
C ASN A 472 1.71 -9.20 28.44
N ARG A 473 1.67 -9.04 27.12
CA ARG A 473 0.52 -9.35 26.25
C ARG A 473 0.01 -10.78 26.41
N LYS A 474 0.91 -11.75 26.62
CA LYS A 474 0.52 -13.16 26.88
C LYS A 474 -0.31 -13.29 28.16
N ASN A 475 0.07 -12.55 29.22
CA ASN A 475 -0.69 -12.54 30.46
C ASN A 475 -2.02 -11.79 30.31
N LEU A 476 -2.04 -10.66 29.59
CA LEU A 476 -3.27 -9.91 29.31
C LEU A 476 -4.28 -10.75 28.53
N ARG A 477 -3.82 -11.45 27.47
CA ARG A 477 -4.69 -12.35 26.70
C ARG A 477 -5.30 -13.42 27.59
N LYS A 478 -4.52 -14.06 28.47
CA LYS A 478 -5.05 -15.04 29.45
C LYS A 478 -6.13 -14.43 30.35
N HIS A 479 -5.95 -13.18 30.80
CA HIS A 479 -6.91 -12.51 31.67
C HIS A 479 -8.21 -12.12 30.93
N LEU A 480 -8.10 -11.71 29.67
CA LEU A 480 -9.23 -11.26 28.85
C LEU A 480 -9.93 -12.39 28.08
N GLN A 481 -9.30 -13.55 27.94
CA GLN A 481 -9.85 -14.73 27.25
C GLN A 481 -11.27 -15.13 27.68
N PRO A 482 -11.66 -15.09 28.98
CA PRO A 482 -13.01 -15.40 29.40
C PRO A 482 -14.07 -14.48 28.79
N LEU A 483 -13.75 -13.19 28.59
CA LEU A 483 -14.66 -12.22 27.97
C LEU A 483 -14.81 -12.44 26.47
N LEU A 484 -13.80 -12.99 25.81
CA LEU A 484 -13.83 -13.33 24.39
C LEU A 484 -14.62 -14.62 24.13
N THR A 485 -14.52 -15.60 25.03
CA THR A 485 -15.05 -16.96 24.85
C THR A 485 -16.44 -17.18 25.46
N LYS A 486 -16.81 -16.44 26.52
CA LYS A 486 -18.10 -16.59 27.21
C LYS A 486 -18.92 -15.31 27.07
N GLY A 487 -20.15 -15.41 26.54
CA GLY A 487 -21.11 -14.31 26.54
C GLY A 487 -21.86 -14.10 25.23
N GLU A 488 -22.67 -13.04 25.20
CA GLU A 488 -23.37 -12.54 24.02
C GLU A 488 -22.39 -11.93 23.00
N ASP A 489 -22.85 -11.58 21.79
CA ASP A 489 -21.99 -11.02 20.73
C ASP A 489 -21.50 -9.60 21.01
N TYR A 490 -22.17 -8.92 21.95
CA TYR A 490 -21.91 -7.55 22.36
C TYR A 490 -21.33 -7.52 23.77
N LEU A 491 -20.22 -6.81 23.97
CA LEU A 491 -19.70 -6.53 25.30
C LEU A 491 -20.30 -5.24 25.85
N THR A 492 -20.60 -5.26 27.16
CA THR A 492 -21.03 -4.08 27.89
C THR A 492 -19.92 -3.02 27.96
N GLU A 493 -20.29 -1.77 28.18
CA GLU A 493 -19.35 -0.65 28.30
C GLU A 493 -18.23 -0.90 29.32
N ASN A 494 -18.56 -1.47 30.48
CA ASN A 494 -17.57 -1.80 31.52
C ASN A 494 -16.58 -2.89 31.06
N GLN A 495 -17.07 -3.88 30.30
CA GLN A 495 -16.23 -4.92 29.72
C GLN A 495 -15.32 -4.33 28.64
N ALA A 496 -15.84 -3.51 27.72
CA ALA A 496 -15.04 -2.81 26.70
C ALA A 496 -13.97 -1.91 27.32
N LYS A 497 -14.31 -1.12 28.36
CA LYS A 497 -13.36 -0.28 29.13
C LYS A 497 -12.28 -1.10 29.85
N THR A 498 -12.51 -2.40 30.11
CA THR A 498 -11.47 -3.27 30.68
C THR A 498 -10.35 -3.53 29.67
N PHE A 499 -10.68 -3.68 28.37
CA PHE A 499 -9.68 -3.78 27.31
C PHE A 499 -8.89 -2.48 27.16
N LEU A 500 -9.57 -1.32 27.21
CA LEU A 500 -8.90 -0.01 27.14
C LEU A 500 -7.91 0.17 28.30
N ARG A 501 -8.32 -0.10 29.54
CA ARG A 501 -7.44 -0.05 30.72
C ARG A 501 -6.27 -1.02 30.63
N ALA A 502 -6.49 -2.21 30.07
CA ALA A 502 -5.42 -3.18 29.86
C ALA A 502 -4.35 -2.68 28.89
N TYR A 503 -4.69 -1.78 27.96
CA TYR A 503 -3.75 -1.10 27.07
C TYR A 503 -3.39 0.30 27.57
N GLU A 504 -3.64 0.58 28.84
CA GLU A 504 -3.35 1.84 29.52
C GLU A 504 -4.00 3.07 28.83
N ILE A 505 -5.11 2.87 28.13
CA ILE A 505 -5.91 3.96 27.59
C ILE A 505 -6.75 4.53 28.74
N PRO A 506 -6.66 5.84 29.06
CA PRO A 506 -7.41 6.41 30.16
C PRO A 506 -8.93 6.33 29.90
N VAL A 507 -9.68 5.82 30.88
CA VAL A 507 -11.14 5.72 30.84
C VAL A 507 -11.73 6.43 32.05
N CYS A 508 -12.95 6.97 31.93
CA CYS A 508 -13.66 7.45 33.11
C CYS A 508 -14.01 6.30 34.07
N GLU A 509 -13.92 6.54 35.38
CA GLU A 509 -14.33 5.55 36.38
C GLU A 509 -15.80 5.20 36.18
N THR A 510 -16.07 3.92 35.97
CA THR A 510 -17.38 3.39 35.61
C THR A 510 -17.70 2.22 36.51
N CYS A 511 -18.84 2.27 37.19
CA CYS A 511 -19.31 1.21 38.07
C CYS A 511 -20.76 0.85 37.73
N VAL A 512 -21.09 -0.43 37.88
CA VAL A 512 -22.43 -0.94 37.58
C VAL A 512 -23.26 -0.90 38.86
N ALA A 513 -24.51 -0.47 38.73
CA ALA A 513 -25.52 -0.53 39.77
C ALA A 513 -26.80 -1.19 39.24
N ASN A 514 -27.34 -2.14 40.00
CA ASN A 514 -28.52 -2.93 39.62
C ASN A 514 -29.82 -2.39 40.25
N ASP A 515 -29.69 -1.49 41.22
CA ASP A 515 -30.79 -0.79 41.88
C ASP A 515 -30.41 0.66 42.25
N GLU A 516 -31.40 1.43 42.70
CA GLU A 516 -31.24 2.86 43.00
C GLU A 516 -30.34 3.11 44.22
N ASP A 517 -30.34 2.23 45.21
CA ASP A 517 -29.52 2.38 46.42
C ASP A 517 -28.05 2.08 46.12
N GLU A 518 -27.77 1.05 45.32
CA GLU A 518 -26.43 0.77 44.78
C GLU A 518 -25.93 1.94 43.93
N ALA A 519 -26.80 2.55 43.11
CA ALA A 519 -26.42 3.70 42.28
C ALA A 519 -26.01 4.91 43.13
N VAL A 520 -26.73 5.20 44.22
CA VAL A 520 -26.37 6.27 45.17
C VAL A 520 -25.08 5.95 45.90
N ALA A 521 -24.91 4.74 46.43
CA ALA A 521 -23.69 4.34 47.13
C ALA A 521 -22.44 4.44 46.23
N VAL A 522 -22.58 4.07 44.96
CA VAL A 522 -21.52 4.23 43.96
C VAL A 522 -21.27 5.70 43.65
N ALA A 523 -22.31 6.52 43.50
CA ALA A 523 -22.18 7.95 43.24
C ALA A 523 -21.47 8.70 44.39
N GLU A 524 -21.77 8.35 45.65
CA GLU A 524 -21.09 8.89 46.83
C GLU A 524 -19.60 8.51 46.88
N ARG A 525 -19.26 7.29 46.46
CA ARG A 525 -17.87 6.82 46.38
C ARG A 525 -17.07 7.52 45.27
N ILE A 526 -17.66 7.71 44.09
CA ILE A 526 -17.03 8.36 42.92
C ILE A 526 -16.97 9.89 43.12
N GLY A 527 -17.96 10.46 43.81
CA GLY A 527 -18.11 11.89 44.07
C GLY A 527 -18.84 12.63 42.94
N TYR A 528 -19.71 13.58 43.32
CA TYR A 528 -20.55 14.39 42.41
C TYR A 528 -19.78 15.48 41.65
N PRO A 529 -20.25 15.94 40.47
CA PRO A 529 -21.40 15.44 39.73
C PRO A 529 -21.12 14.10 39.01
N VAL A 530 -22.16 13.29 38.84
CA VAL A 530 -22.11 11.97 38.18
C VAL A 530 -23.06 11.90 36.97
N VAL A 531 -22.84 10.89 36.13
CA VAL A 531 -23.65 10.53 34.98
C VAL A 531 -24.23 9.14 35.18
N LEU A 532 -25.51 8.97 34.85
CA LEU A 532 -26.16 7.66 34.78
C LEU A 532 -26.40 7.29 33.32
N LYS A 533 -25.98 6.07 32.92
CA LYS A 533 -26.28 5.51 31.60
C LYS A 533 -26.89 4.12 31.72
N VAL A 534 -27.89 3.80 30.93
CA VAL A 534 -28.50 2.46 30.88
C VAL A 534 -27.45 1.40 30.51
N LEU A 535 -27.51 0.25 31.20
CA LEU A 535 -26.66 -0.90 30.91
C LEU A 535 -27.49 -2.00 30.25
N SER A 536 -27.42 -2.09 28.92
CA SER A 536 -28.06 -3.16 28.15
C SER A 536 -27.20 -3.56 26.94
N PRO A 537 -27.02 -4.86 26.65
CA PRO A 537 -26.37 -5.32 25.43
C PRO A 537 -27.22 -5.06 24.17
N ASN A 538 -28.51 -4.75 24.32
CA ASN A 538 -29.43 -4.54 23.19
C ASN A 538 -29.61 -3.05 22.83
N ILE A 539 -29.03 -2.13 23.60
CA ILE A 539 -29.17 -0.68 23.40
C ILE A 539 -27.78 -0.08 23.13
N LEU A 540 -27.46 0.12 21.84
CA LEU A 540 -26.20 0.70 21.39
C LEU A 540 -26.21 2.24 21.49
N HIS A 541 -27.28 2.89 21.02
CA HIS A 541 -27.45 4.35 21.09
C HIS A 541 -28.29 4.75 22.31
N LYS A 542 -27.61 4.91 23.45
CA LYS A 542 -28.25 5.15 24.76
C LYS A 542 -29.03 6.47 24.81
N LEU A 543 -28.56 7.51 24.11
CA LEU A 543 -29.21 8.83 24.08
C LEU A 543 -30.59 8.77 23.40
N ASP A 544 -30.73 8.01 22.32
CA ASP A 544 -31.97 7.94 21.52
C ASP A 544 -33.14 7.36 22.31
N VAL A 545 -32.85 6.49 23.28
CA VAL A 545 -33.84 5.85 24.15
C VAL A 545 -34.06 6.58 25.48
N GLY A 546 -33.48 7.77 25.67
CA GLY A 546 -33.52 8.46 26.96
C GLY A 546 -32.72 7.74 28.05
N GLY A 547 -31.73 6.95 27.66
CA GLY A 547 -30.94 6.10 28.54
C GLY A 547 -29.73 6.79 29.16
N VAL A 548 -29.63 8.12 29.13
CA VAL A 548 -28.51 8.88 29.67
C VAL A 548 -29.02 10.10 30.41
N GLU A 549 -28.62 10.26 31.68
CA GLU A 549 -28.91 11.42 32.52
C GLU A 549 -27.59 12.05 33.02
N LEU A 550 -27.43 13.35 32.79
CA LEU A 550 -26.20 14.11 33.04
C LEU A 550 -26.36 15.07 34.22
N ASN A 551 -25.23 15.58 34.73
CA ASN A 551 -25.16 16.62 35.76
C ASN A 551 -25.93 16.28 37.06
N LEU A 552 -25.77 15.06 37.56
CA LEU A 552 -26.41 14.64 38.81
C LEU A 552 -25.53 15.06 39.98
N GLU A 553 -25.99 16.03 40.78
CA GLU A 553 -25.18 16.71 41.80
C GLU A 553 -25.35 16.15 43.23
N ASN A 554 -26.36 15.29 43.46
CA ASN A 554 -26.67 14.74 44.78
C ASN A 554 -27.44 13.41 44.71
N ALA A 555 -27.61 12.75 45.85
CA ALA A 555 -28.24 11.43 45.96
C ALA A 555 -29.70 11.40 45.48
N ASP A 556 -30.48 12.46 45.76
CA ASP A 556 -31.89 12.52 45.35
C ASP A 556 -32.02 12.63 43.83
N ALA A 557 -31.15 13.41 43.19
CA ALA A 557 -31.07 13.49 41.73
C ALA A 557 -30.71 12.13 41.11
N VAL A 558 -29.80 11.37 41.74
CA VAL A 558 -29.42 10.02 41.28
C VAL A 558 -30.59 9.04 41.36
N ARG A 559 -31.35 9.02 42.47
CA ARG A 559 -32.54 8.15 42.59
C ARG A 559 -33.61 8.49 41.56
N ALA A 560 -33.89 9.78 41.38
CA ALA A 560 -34.86 10.23 40.39
C ALA A 560 -34.44 9.82 38.97
N ALA A 561 -33.18 10.06 38.61
CA ALA A 561 -32.64 9.72 37.31
C ALA A 561 -32.60 8.21 37.05
N TYR A 562 -32.30 7.37 38.06
CA TYR A 562 -32.36 5.90 37.93
C TYR A 562 -33.75 5.44 37.49
N ASN A 563 -34.78 5.91 38.19
CA ASN A 563 -36.16 5.55 37.90
C ASN A 563 -36.61 6.05 36.51
N THR A 564 -36.21 7.27 36.13
CA THR A 564 -36.49 7.83 34.80
C THR A 564 -35.84 7.00 33.68
N VAL A 565 -34.54 6.73 33.77
CA VAL A 565 -33.79 5.95 32.77
C VAL A 565 -34.39 4.56 32.59
N MET A 566 -34.69 3.87 33.70
CA MET A 566 -35.28 2.53 33.65
C MET A 566 -36.70 2.53 33.07
N HIS A 567 -37.50 3.57 33.34
CA HIS A 567 -38.84 3.72 32.79
C HIS A 567 -38.82 4.02 31.27
N GLU A 568 -38.03 5.00 30.83
CA GLU A 568 -37.91 5.39 29.42
C GLU A 568 -37.39 4.23 28.57
N CYS A 569 -36.34 3.54 29.02
CA CYS A 569 -35.76 2.42 28.28
C CYS A 569 -36.73 1.23 28.15
N ARG A 570 -37.48 0.89 29.20
CA ARG A 570 -38.50 -0.17 29.14
C ARG A 570 -39.68 0.20 28.25
N THR A 571 -40.02 1.48 28.16
CA THR A 571 -41.12 1.98 27.35
C THR A 571 -40.76 2.01 25.86
N ARG A 572 -39.56 2.52 25.52
CA ARG A 572 -39.10 2.65 24.14
C ARG A 572 -38.52 1.35 23.57
N CYS A 573 -38.01 0.45 24.41
CA CYS A 573 -37.39 -0.81 24.01
C CYS A 573 -37.83 -1.97 24.92
N ALA A 574 -39.10 -2.37 24.83
CA ALA A 574 -39.69 -3.43 25.66
C ALA A 574 -39.01 -4.81 25.53
N HIS A 575 -38.27 -5.06 24.45
CA HIS A 575 -37.54 -6.31 24.22
C HIS A 575 -36.07 -6.28 24.70
N ALA A 576 -35.57 -5.14 25.16
CA ALA A 576 -34.17 -5.01 25.58
C ALA A 576 -33.94 -5.62 26.98
N ASN A 577 -32.88 -6.43 27.10
CA ASN A 577 -32.43 -6.96 28.38
C ASN A 577 -31.69 -5.86 29.16
N ILE A 578 -32.37 -5.18 30.08
CA ILE A 578 -31.78 -4.11 30.89
C ILE A 578 -31.23 -4.72 32.18
N LYS A 579 -29.90 -4.66 32.35
CA LYS A 579 -29.20 -5.22 33.52
C LYS A 579 -29.12 -4.25 34.70
N GLY A 580 -29.31 -2.95 34.45
CA GLY A 580 -29.22 -1.88 35.44
C GLY A 580 -28.72 -0.59 34.79
N VAL A 581 -27.93 0.18 35.54
CA VAL A 581 -27.27 1.39 35.05
C VAL A 581 -25.77 1.34 35.30
N SER A 582 -25.02 2.15 34.56
CA SER A 582 -23.65 2.50 34.86
C SER A 582 -23.60 3.90 35.45
N VAL A 583 -22.91 4.04 36.58
CA VAL A 583 -22.63 5.31 37.26
C VAL A 583 -21.21 5.71 36.93
N GLN A 584 -21.02 6.95 36.48
CA GLN A 584 -19.74 7.47 36.02
C GLN A 584 -19.46 8.85 36.58
N LYS A 585 -18.18 9.18 36.83
CA LYS A 585 -17.80 10.56 37.13
C LYS A 585 -18.07 11.44 35.91
N MET A 586 -18.78 12.55 36.10
CA MET A 586 -18.93 13.53 35.01
C MET A 586 -17.60 14.26 34.82
N VAL A 587 -17.02 14.14 33.63
CA VAL A 587 -15.79 14.85 33.25
C VAL A 587 -16.20 16.13 32.54
N THR A 588 -15.94 17.27 33.16
CA THR A 588 -16.12 18.60 32.56
C THR A 588 -14.77 19.28 32.43
N ALA A 589 -14.42 19.72 31.23
CA ALA A 589 -13.19 20.43 30.96
C ALA A 589 -13.47 21.65 30.08
N GLU A 590 -13.04 22.82 30.53
CA GLU A 590 -12.98 24.01 29.69
C GLU A 590 -11.99 23.77 28.54
N HIS A 591 -12.34 24.20 27.33
CA HIS A 591 -11.51 24.00 26.13
C HIS A 591 -11.18 22.52 25.85
N SER A 592 -12.22 21.73 25.58
CA SER A 592 -12.10 20.32 25.20
C SER A 592 -12.74 20.03 23.84
N LEU A 593 -12.31 18.94 23.21
CA LEU A 593 -12.85 18.45 21.95
C LEU A 593 -13.27 16.99 22.10
N GLU A 594 -14.47 16.65 21.64
CA GLU A 594 -14.94 15.27 21.55
C GLU A 594 -14.52 14.68 20.20
N LEU A 595 -13.74 13.61 20.24
CA LEU A 595 -13.37 12.81 19.09
C LEU A 595 -14.05 11.44 19.16
N ILE A 596 -14.10 10.76 18.02
CA ILE A 596 -14.40 9.34 17.94
C ILE A 596 -13.16 8.60 17.46
N ILE A 597 -12.86 7.48 18.10
CA ILE A 597 -11.94 6.47 17.58
C ILE A 597 -12.75 5.19 17.42
N GLY A 598 -12.81 4.64 16.21
CA GLY A 598 -13.50 3.40 15.91
C GLY A 598 -12.58 2.40 15.23
N ALA A 599 -12.89 1.12 15.36
CA ALA A 599 -12.27 0.05 14.61
C ALA A 599 -13.34 -0.90 14.09
N LYS A 600 -13.13 -1.42 12.88
CA LYS A 600 -14.04 -2.37 12.25
C LYS A 600 -13.27 -3.33 11.35
N LYS A 601 -13.75 -4.56 11.20
CA LYS A 601 -13.30 -5.48 10.16
C LYS A 601 -13.96 -5.16 8.83
N ASP A 602 -13.17 -4.63 7.91
CA ASP A 602 -13.48 -4.53 6.49
C ASP A 602 -13.37 -5.92 5.81
N PRO A 603 -14.28 -6.28 4.89
CA PRO A 603 -14.23 -7.57 4.19
C PRO A 603 -12.98 -7.78 3.32
N THR A 604 -12.38 -6.70 2.82
CA THR A 604 -11.22 -6.75 1.91
C THR A 604 -9.91 -6.63 2.68
N PHE A 605 -9.76 -5.56 3.47
CA PHE A 605 -8.50 -5.20 4.12
C PHE A 605 -8.42 -5.65 5.60
N GLY A 606 -9.46 -6.27 6.13
CA GLY A 606 -9.51 -6.70 7.53
C GLY A 606 -9.68 -5.51 8.47
N ALA A 607 -9.01 -5.50 9.62
CA ALA A 607 -9.19 -4.45 10.61
C ALA A 607 -8.75 -3.08 10.06
N VAL A 608 -9.61 -2.08 10.23
CA VAL A 608 -9.36 -0.67 9.92
C VAL A 608 -9.70 0.18 11.13
N ILE A 609 -9.01 1.30 11.29
CA ILE A 609 -9.22 2.26 12.36
C ILE A 609 -9.67 3.59 11.76
N MET A 610 -10.67 4.20 12.37
CA MET A 610 -11.22 5.50 11.98
C MET A 610 -11.06 6.48 13.14
N VAL A 611 -10.67 7.71 12.80
CA VAL A 611 -10.65 8.85 13.73
C VAL A 611 -11.44 9.99 13.11
N GLY A 612 -12.26 10.67 13.89
CA GLY A 612 -13.06 11.80 13.43
C GLY A 612 -13.60 12.63 14.59
N MET A 613 -14.47 13.58 14.26
CA MET A 613 -15.15 14.37 15.29
C MET A 613 -16.23 13.52 15.96
N GLY A 614 -16.21 13.49 17.29
CA GLY A 614 -17.08 12.65 18.11
C GLY A 614 -18.34 13.37 18.60
N GLY A 615 -19.10 12.67 19.45
CA GLY A 615 -20.31 13.19 20.06
C GLY A 615 -21.50 13.24 19.10
N ILE A 616 -22.44 14.15 19.36
CA ILE A 616 -23.72 14.25 18.62
C ILE A 616 -23.49 14.65 17.14
N ALA A 617 -22.39 15.35 16.84
CA ALA A 617 -22.08 15.84 15.50
C ALA A 617 -21.53 14.75 14.53
N THR A 618 -21.21 13.55 15.03
CA THR A 618 -20.56 12.46 14.28
C THR A 618 -21.27 12.10 12.98
N GLY A 619 -22.61 12.14 12.95
CA GLY A 619 -23.41 11.78 11.77
C GLY A 619 -23.53 12.86 10.68
N VAL A 620 -23.20 14.12 11.01
CA VAL A 620 -23.46 15.28 10.13
C VAL A 620 -22.20 15.75 9.40
N LEU A 621 -21.06 15.70 10.08
CA LEU A 621 -19.78 16.14 9.53
C LEU A 621 -19.01 14.91 9.06
N GLN A 622 -18.94 14.70 7.74
CA GLN A 622 -18.15 13.63 7.10
C GLN A 622 -16.62 13.86 7.22
N ASP A 623 -16.15 14.43 8.33
CA ASP A 623 -14.75 14.72 8.61
C ASP A 623 -14.11 13.56 9.38
N ARG A 624 -13.54 12.62 8.64
CA ARG A 624 -12.96 11.38 9.19
C ARG A 624 -11.73 10.97 8.41
N ALA A 625 -10.79 10.36 9.13
CA ALA A 625 -9.60 9.76 8.59
C ALA A 625 -9.61 8.27 8.90
N VAL A 626 -9.16 7.44 7.94
CA VAL A 626 -9.07 5.99 8.08
C VAL A 626 -7.61 5.57 7.96
N GLY A 627 -7.21 4.58 8.76
CA GLY A 627 -5.88 4.00 8.75
C GLY A 627 -5.91 2.49 8.97
N LEU A 628 -4.85 1.81 8.53
CA LEU A 628 -4.70 0.36 8.73
C LEU A 628 -3.73 0.08 9.88
N PRO A 629 -4.16 -0.68 10.92
CA PRO A 629 -3.27 -1.14 11.96
C PRO A 629 -2.18 -2.08 11.42
N PRO A 630 -0.96 -2.06 12.00
CA PRO A 630 -0.55 -1.20 13.11
C PRO A 630 -0.23 0.24 12.67
N LEU A 631 -0.64 1.21 13.50
CA LEU A 631 -0.34 2.63 13.35
C LEU A 631 0.87 3.04 14.21
N ASN A 632 1.64 4.00 13.71
CA ASN A 632 2.75 4.64 14.41
C ASN A 632 2.51 6.15 14.53
N GLU A 633 3.40 6.89 15.19
CA GLU A 633 3.29 8.33 15.42
C GLU A 633 2.96 9.13 14.17
N ARG A 634 3.71 8.89 13.08
CA ARG A 634 3.57 9.63 11.82
C ARG A 634 2.25 9.37 11.13
N LEU A 635 1.82 8.11 11.09
CA LEU A 635 0.54 7.74 10.49
C LEU A 635 -0.63 8.38 11.24
N VAL A 636 -0.60 8.33 12.57
CA VAL A 636 -1.65 8.92 13.39
C VAL A 636 -1.67 10.44 13.26
N ARG A 637 -0.50 11.09 13.34
CA ARG A 637 -0.39 12.54 13.14
C ARG A 637 -0.97 12.96 11.80
N ARG A 638 -0.66 12.24 10.72
CA ARG A 638 -1.19 12.53 9.39
C ARG A 638 -2.70 12.33 9.30
N MET A 639 -3.22 11.26 9.91
CA MET A 639 -4.67 11.06 10.00
C MET A 639 -5.32 12.28 10.65
N LEU A 640 -4.76 12.80 11.75
CA LEU A 640 -5.26 13.99 12.41
C LEU A 640 -5.09 15.27 11.56
N GLU A 641 -3.96 15.46 10.90
CA GLU A 641 -3.68 16.60 10.00
C GLU A 641 -4.61 16.65 8.78
N SER A 642 -5.11 15.50 8.34
CA SER A 642 -6.06 15.41 7.22
C SER A 642 -7.48 15.85 7.58
N LEU A 643 -7.80 15.96 8.88
CA LEU A 643 -9.11 16.37 9.36
C LEU A 643 -9.27 17.89 9.22
N ARG A 644 -10.44 18.35 8.78
CA ARG A 644 -10.76 19.77 8.67
C ARG A 644 -10.70 20.50 10.01
N PHE A 645 -10.95 19.80 11.13
CA PHE A 645 -10.83 20.36 12.47
C PHE A 645 -9.40 20.36 13.05
N TRP A 646 -8.38 19.92 12.30
CA TRP A 646 -6.97 19.96 12.72
C TRP A 646 -6.52 21.30 13.34
N PRO A 647 -6.90 22.48 12.82
CA PRO A 647 -6.52 23.76 13.43
C PRO A 647 -6.99 23.91 14.88
N MET A 648 -8.10 23.27 15.28
CA MET A 648 -8.60 23.31 16.65
C MET A 648 -7.75 22.48 17.61
N LEU A 649 -7.12 21.39 17.14
CA LEU A 649 -6.20 20.59 17.94
C LEU A 649 -4.91 21.36 18.29
N ASN A 650 -4.45 22.24 17.38
CA ASN A 650 -3.24 23.06 17.54
C ASN A 650 -3.49 24.44 18.18
N GLY A 651 -4.71 24.71 18.61
CA GLY A 651 -5.12 26.00 19.15
C GLY A 651 -5.67 26.95 18.07
N TYR A 652 -6.88 27.45 18.30
CA TYR A 652 -7.61 28.31 17.36
C TYR A 652 -8.38 29.41 18.09
N ARG A 653 -8.22 30.66 17.64
CA ARG A 653 -8.96 31.85 18.14
C ARG A 653 -9.06 31.95 19.68
N GLY A 654 -7.94 31.82 20.37
CA GLY A 654 -7.86 31.94 21.83
C GLY A 654 -8.04 30.62 22.59
N MET A 655 -8.36 29.51 21.92
CA MET A 655 -8.23 28.18 22.50
C MET A 655 -6.76 27.76 22.56
N PRO A 656 -6.27 27.24 23.69
CA PRO A 656 -4.95 26.63 23.79
C PRO A 656 -4.85 25.36 22.92
N ALA A 657 -3.62 24.97 22.59
CA ALA A 657 -3.37 23.67 21.96
C ALA A 657 -3.73 22.53 22.93
N LEU A 658 -4.37 21.50 22.40
CA LEU A 658 -4.75 20.32 23.17
C LEU A 658 -3.56 19.37 23.36
N HIS A 659 -3.69 18.37 24.24
CA HIS A 659 -2.62 17.43 24.56
C HIS A 659 -2.37 16.39 23.43
N LEU A 660 -1.87 16.86 22.29
CA LEU A 660 -1.73 16.12 21.04
C LEU A 660 -0.88 14.84 21.17
N ASP A 661 0.21 14.88 21.96
CA ASP A 661 1.09 13.72 22.09
C ASP A 661 0.41 12.54 22.80
N GLN A 662 -0.44 12.82 23.81
CA GLN A 662 -1.22 11.78 24.50
C GLN A 662 -2.38 11.27 23.64
N LEU A 663 -2.96 12.12 22.77
CA LEU A 663 -3.93 11.68 21.77
C LEU A 663 -3.29 10.71 20.77
N ILE A 664 -2.10 11.05 20.26
CA ILE A 664 -1.35 10.18 19.35
C ILE A 664 -1.03 8.85 20.04
N GLU A 665 -0.51 8.90 21.28
CA GLU A 665 -0.23 7.71 22.08
C GLU A 665 -1.48 6.84 22.29
N THR A 666 -2.63 7.45 22.60
CA THR A 666 -3.91 6.75 22.78
C THR A 666 -4.34 6.02 21.51
N ILE A 667 -4.23 6.65 20.34
CA ILE A 667 -4.56 6.02 19.06
C ILE A 667 -3.59 4.87 18.73
N ILE A 668 -2.29 5.01 19.02
CA ILE A 668 -1.30 3.94 18.84
C ILE A 668 -1.63 2.74 19.75
N ARG A 669 -1.93 2.99 21.03
CA ARG A 669 -2.33 1.96 22.00
C ARG A 669 -3.60 1.23 21.55
N PHE A 670 -4.59 1.99 21.08
CA PHE A 670 -5.79 1.42 20.50
C PHE A 670 -5.49 0.58 19.25
N SER A 671 -4.57 1.05 18.39
CA SER A 671 -4.16 0.29 17.21
C SER A 671 -3.49 -1.04 17.55
N LEU A 672 -2.70 -1.11 18.62
CA LEU A 672 -2.07 -2.35 19.08
C LEU A 672 -3.10 -3.30 19.67
N LEU A 673 -4.07 -2.79 20.42
CA LEU A 673 -5.20 -3.56 20.94
C LEU A 673 -5.94 -4.25 19.78
N ILE A 674 -6.31 -3.51 18.74
CA ILE A 674 -6.99 -4.08 17.57
C ILE A 674 -6.10 -5.10 16.84
N ALA A 675 -4.80 -4.86 16.76
CA ALA A 675 -3.86 -5.81 16.15
C ALA A 675 -3.76 -7.13 16.93
N ASP A 676 -3.78 -7.10 18.26
CA ASP A 676 -3.58 -8.28 19.11
C ASP A 676 -4.83 -9.17 19.25
N TYR A 677 -6.03 -8.66 18.93
CA TYR A 677 -7.29 -9.41 19.08
C TYR A 677 -8.05 -9.57 17.74
N PRO A 678 -7.79 -10.66 16.99
CA PRO A 678 -8.60 -11.00 15.82
C PRO A 678 -10.07 -11.24 16.16
N GLU A 679 -10.42 -11.49 17.42
CA GLU A 679 -11.79 -11.69 17.86
C GLU A 679 -12.65 -10.41 17.82
N ILE A 680 -12.06 -9.22 17.64
CA ILE A 680 -12.80 -7.95 17.63
C ILE A 680 -13.35 -7.68 16.23
N LYS A 681 -14.67 -7.68 16.08
CA LYS A 681 -15.36 -7.31 14.83
C LYS A 681 -15.46 -5.79 14.69
N GLU A 682 -15.91 -5.13 15.76
CA GLU A 682 -16.10 -3.67 15.84
C GLU A 682 -15.72 -3.19 17.26
N PHE A 683 -15.10 -2.02 17.37
CA PHE A 683 -14.78 -1.38 18.66
C PHE A 683 -14.80 0.14 18.50
N ASP A 684 -15.75 0.81 19.15
CA ASP A 684 -15.87 2.26 19.14
C ASP A 684 -15.61 2.87 20.52
N ILE A 685 -14.87 3.98 20.55
CA ILE A 685 -14.72 4.90 21.66
C ILE A 685 -15.39 6.21 21.25
N ASN A 686 -16.61 6.46 21.76
CA ASN A 686 -17.37 7.65 21.43
C ASN A 686 -18.24 8.14 22.60
N PRO A 687 -17.92 9.27 23.24
CA PRO A 687 -16.83 10.20 22.91
C PRO A 687 -15.48 9.84 23.57
N LEU A 688 -14.39 10.14 22.86
CA LEU A 688 -13.05 10.33 23.41
C LEU A 688 -12.84 11.83 23.66
N LEU A 689 -12.76 12.23 24.92
CA LEU A 689 -12.56 13.63 25.28
C LEU A 689 -11.06 13.97 25.29
N VAL A 690 -10.69 15.01 24.56
CA VAL A 690 -9.32 15.54 24.51
C VAL A 690 -9.32 16.94 25.12
N THR A 691 -8.47 17.15 26.11
CA THR A 691 -8.31 18.40 26.86
C THR A 691 -6.86 18.90 26.76
N VAL A 692 -6.58 20.04 27.39
CA VAL A 692 -5.20 20.54 27.55
C VAL A 692 -4.35 19.66 28.48
N ASP A 693 -4.99 19.01 29.45
CA ASP A 693 -4.33 18.20 30.48
C ASP A 693 -4.23 16.73 30.09
N GLY A 694 -5.07 16.27 29.15
CA GLY A 694 -4.95 14.92 28.63
C GLY A 694 -6.13 14.37 27.84
N VAL A 695 -6.24 13.05 27.79
CA VAL A 695 -7.22 12.31 26.99
C VAL A 695 -7.96 11.29 27.85
N VAL A 696 -9.29 11.23 27.73
CA VAL A 696 -10.14 10.30 28.49
C VAL A 696 -11.25 9.72 27.62
N ALA A 697 -11.36 8.39 27.58
CA ALA A 697 -12.48 7.69 26.95
C ALA A 697 -13.73 7.71 27.87
N LEU A 698 -14.79 8.37 27.42
CA LEU A 698 -16.03 8.54 28.18
C LEU A 698 -17.02 7.39 27.95
N ASP A 699 -17.02 6.81 26.74
CA ASP A 699 -17.83 5.65 26.40
C ASP A 699 -17.05 4.68 25.51
N ALA A 700 -17.46 3.41 25.51
CA ALA A 700 -16.84 2.36 24.73
C ALA A 700 -17.87 1.26 24.39
N ALA A 701 -17.89 0.82 23.13
CA ALA A 701 -18.71 -0.28 22.66
C ALA A 701 -17.85 -1.26 21.86
N MET A 702 -18.05 -2.57 22.05
CA MET A 702 -17.28 -3.59 21.34
C MET A 702 -18.15 -4.79 20.93
N VAL A 703 -17.97 -5.26 19.70
CA VAL A 703 -18.65 -6.39 19.09
C VAL A 703 -17.62 -7.46 18.73
N LEU A 704 -17.93 -8.71 19.07
CA LEU A 704 -17.05 -9.86 18.82
C LEU A 704 -17.37 -10.56 17.50
N ASP A 705 -16.35 -11.12 16.87
CA ASP A 705 -16.47 -11.95 15.67
C ASP A 705 -16.57 -13.43 16.04
N ARG A 706 -17.78 -13.99 15.95
CA ARG A 706 -18.05 -15.41 16.23
C ARG A 706 -17.75 -16.34 15.06
N HIS A 707 -17.59 -15.79 13.85
CA HIS A 707 -17.34 -16.57 12.64
C HIS A 707 -15.86 -16.64 12.29
N LEU A 708 -14.99 -16.25 13.23
CA LEU A 708 -13.55 -16.32 13.06
C LEU A 708 -13.10 -17.78 12.91
N ASP A 709 -12.89 -18.21 11.67
CA ASP A 709 -12.26 -19.49 11.33
C ASP A 709 -10.73 -19.34 11.44
N TYR A 710 -10.23 -19.46 12.66
CA TYR A 710 -8.81 -19.25 12.98
C TYR A 710 -8.16 -20.55 13.46
N ASP A 711 -7.25 -21.09 12.65
CA ASP A 711 -6.54 -22.35 12.90
C ASP A 711 -5.30 -22.21 13.79
N GLY A 712 -4.99 -20.99 14.25
CA GLY A 712 -3.84 -20.72 15.11
C GLY A 712 -2.50 -20.51 14.39
N ARG A 713 -2.42 -20.67 13.05
CA ARG A 713 -1.14 -20.64 12.32
C ARG A 713 -0.63 -19.22 12.08
N ASP A 714 -1.51 -18.31 11.72
CA ASP A 714 -1.19 -16.88 11.52
C ASP A 714 -1.82 -16.04 12.63
N PRO A 715 -1.06 -15.50 13.59
CA PRO A 715 -1.61 -14.72 14.71
C PRO A 715 -2.39 -13.46 14.32
N TYR A 716 -2.28 -12.99 13.08
CA TYR A 716 -2.82 -11.72 12.65
C TYR A 716 -3.73 -11.82 11.41
N PRO A 717 -4.58 -12.84 11.25
CA PRO A 717 -5.24 -13.11 9.96
C PRO A 717 -6.20 -11.99 9.53
N HIS A 718 -6.63 -11.16 10.49
CA HIS A 718 -7.48 -9.99 10.31
C HIS A 718 -6.72 -8.73 9.87
N LEU A 719 -5.40 -8.76 9.73
CA LEU A 719 -4.61 -7.58 9.35
C LEU A 719 -4.11 -7.67 7.90
N ALA A 720 -4.29 -6.60 7.13
CA ALA A 720 -3.68 -6.45 5.81
C ALA A 720 -2.15 -6.26 5.86
N ILE A 721 -1.61 -5.80 7.00
CA ILE A 721 -0.17 -5.58 7.21
C ILE A 721 0.26 -6.33 8.46
N ARG A 722 1.29 -7.17 8.33
CA ARG A 722 1.84 -7.89 9.47
C ARG A 722 2.57 -6.93 10.43
N PRO A 723 2.23 -6.93 11.73
CA PRO A 723 2.96 -6.16 12.73
C PRO A 723 4.41 -6.62 12.93
N CYS A 724 5.21 -5.80 13.59
CA CYS A 724 6.54 -6.18 14.04
C CYS A 724 6.43 -7.41 14.96
N PRO A 725 7.10 -8.54 14.65
CA PRO A 725 7.02 -9.75 15.45
C PRO A 725 7.81 -9.58 16.74
N GLU A 726 7.10 -9.37 17.85
CA GLU A 726 7.68 -9.26 19.19
C GLU A 726 8.15 -10.61 19.73
N GLU A 727 7.64 -11.71 19.18
CA GLU A 727 8.11 -13.07 19.48
C GLU A 727 9.59 -13.28 19.11
N TYR A 728 10.19 -12.38 18.32
CA TYR A 728 11.62 -12.40 17.98
C TYR A 728 12.51 -11.67 19.00
N ILE A 729 11.94 -11.16 20.09
CA ILE A 729 12.74 -10.56 21.16
C ILE A 729 13.43 -11.66 21.97
N ARG A 730 14.76 -11.66 21.99
CA ARG A 730 15.60 -12.59 22.76
C ARG A 730 16.70 -11.84 23.49
N HIS A 731 16.75 -11.99 24.81
CA HIS A 731 17.89 -11.50 25.58
C HIS A 731 19.08 -12.44 25.42
N ALA A 732 20.26 -11.87 25.16
CA ALA A 732 21.50 -12.59 24.97
C ALA A 732 22.67 -11.84 25.63
N GLN A 733 23.85 -12.44 25.62
CA GLN A 733 25.07 -11.82 26.14
C GLN A 733 26.17 -11.90 25.08
N MET A 734 26.96 -10.82 25.00
CA MET A 734 28.21 -10.80 24.24
C MET A 734 29.23 -11.75 24.86
N HIS A 735 30.28 -12.09 24.11
CA HIS A 735 31.37 -12.92 24.63
C HIS A 735 32.06 -12.32 25.87
N ASP A 736 32.01 -11.00 26.05
CA ASP A 736 32.57 -10.29 27.21
C ASP A 736 31.58 -10.14 28.39
N GLY A 737 30.39 -10.73 28.29
CA GLY A 737 29.34 -10.66 29.31
C GLY A 737 28.41 -9.44 29.19
N THR A 738 28.67 -8.51 28.27
CA THR A 738 27.79 -7.35 28.05
C THR A 738 26.40 -7.82 27.61
N PRO A 739 25.31 -7.36 28.26
CA PRO A 739 23.96 -7.72 27.86
C PRO A 739 23.61 -7.12 26.49
N MET A 740 22.89 -7.90 25.69
CA MET A 740 22.28 -7.44 24.45
C MET A 740 20.86 -7.96 24.33
N THR A 741 20.02 -7.25 23.58
CA THR A 741 18.70 -7.71 23.18
C THR A 741 18.69 -7.87 21.67
N LEU A 742 18.43 -9.09 21.21
CA LEU A 742 18.12 -9.38 19.82
C LEU A 742 16.64 -9.08 19.61
N ARG A 743 16.31 -8.29 18.60
CA ARG A 743 14.91 -8.00 18.23
C ARG A 743 14.81 -7.61 16.76
N SER A 744 13.60 -7.61 16.22
CA SER A 744 13.34 -7.04 14.90
C SER A 744 13.73 -5.56 14.82
N VAL A 745 14.29 -5.16 13.68
CA VAL A 745 14.50 -3.74 13.35
C VAL A 745 13.15 -3.03 13.29
N ARG A 746 13.13 -1.74 13.64
CA ARG A 746 11.94 -0.89 13.57
C ARG A 746 12.25 0.36 12.75
N ALA A 747 11.20 1.02 12.26
CA ALA A 747 11.36 2.26 11.49
C ALA A 747 12.06 3.35 12.34
N GLU A 748 11.82 3.36 13.65
CA GLU A 748 12.40 4.30 14.61
C GLU A 748 13.91 4.06 14.85
N ASP A 749 14.47 2.93 14.41
CA ASP A 749 15.89 2.60 14.58
C ASP A 749 16.82 3.34 13.60
N GLU A 750 16.27 4.08 12.63
CA GLU A 750 17.06 4.78 11.62
C GLU A 750 18.21 5.65 12.21
N PRO A 751 18.01 6.46 13.27
CA PRO A 751 19.10 7.24 13.85
C PRO A 751 20.22 6.34 14.43
N LEU A 752 19.84 5.20 15.01
CA LEU A 752 20.78 4.22 15.53
C LEU A 752 21.52 3.51 14.38
N TRP A 753 20.83 3.25 13.27
CA TRP A 753 21.41 2.69 12.05
C TRP A 753 22.41 3.66 11.41
N HIS A 754 22.10 4.96 11.32
CA HIS A 754 23.04 5.99 10.88
C HIS A 754 24.31 6.01 11.75
N SER A 755 24.15 5.94 13.07
CA SER A 755 25.26 5.89 14.02
C SER A 755 26.10 4.62 13.85
N MET A 756 25.45 3.48 13.62
CA MET A 756 26.10 2.19 13.33
C MET A 756 26.97 2.25 12.07
N ILE A 757 26.46 2.83 10.98
CA ILE A 757 27.22 3.00 9.73
C ILE A 757 28.38 3.99 9.91
N ALA A 758 28.17 5.10 10.62
CA ALA A 758 29.22 6.07 10.91
C ALA A 758 30.40 5.45 11.72
N ASN A 759 30.10 4.44 12.54
CA ASN A 759 31.08 3.69 13.32
C ASN A 759 31.69 2.49 12.58
N SER A 760 31.36 2.30 11.28
CA SER A 760 31.90 1.22 10.46
C SER A 760 33.02 1.70 9.54
N SER A 761 34.06 0.91 9.37
CA SER A 761 35.15 1.20 8.43
C SER A 761 34.69 1.06 6.96
N PRO A 762 35.36 1.72 6.00
CA PRO A 762 35.07 1.55 4.57
C PRO A 762 35.15 0.08 4.10
N GLU A 763 35.99 -0.71 4.75
CA GLU A 763 36.12 -2.15 4.50
C GLU A 763 34.85 -2.91 4.95
N SER A 764 34.39 -2.68 6.18
CA SER A 764 33.13 -3.24 6.70
C SER A 764 31.93 -2.87 5.81
N ILE A 765 31.85 -1.61 5.35
CA ILE A 765 30.80 -1.12 4.44
C ILE A 765 30.90 -1.82 3.07
N ARG A 766 32.09 -1.93 2.49
CA ARG A 766 32.31 -2.64 1.22
C ARG A 766 31.88 -4.10 1.32
N PHE A 767 32.22 -4.78 2.41
CA PHE A 767 31.84 -6.18 2.60
C PHE A 767 30.33 -6.37 2.72
N ARG A 768 29.60 -5.42 3.33
CA ARG A 768 28.14 -5.51 3.48
C ARG A 768 27.34 -5.06 2.25
N PHE A 769 27.74 -3.95 1.63
CA PHE A 769 26.93 -3.26 0.61
C PHE A 769 27.54 -3.31 -0.79
N ARG A 770 28.74 -3.93 -0.94
CA ARG A 770 29.49 -4.02 -2.20
C ARG A 770 29.76 -2.67 -2.88
N SER A 771 29.56 -1.57 -2.14
CA SER A 771 29.73 -0.20 -2.57
C SER A 771 30.45 0.58 -1.47
N LEU A 772 31.11 1.67 -1.86
CA LEU A 772 31.76 2.58 -0.92
C LEU A 772 30.95 3.87 -0.84
N PHE A 773 30.42 4.17 0.34
CA PHE A 773 29.77 5.44 0.62
C PHE A 773 30.24 5.97 1.98
N LYS A 774 30.43 7.29 2.06
CA LYS A 774 30.94 7.96 3.28
C LYS A 774 29.83 8.44 4.22
N ARG A 775 28.64 8.69 3.69
CA ARG A 775 27.45 9.11 4.47
C ARG A 775 26.22 8.41 3.89
N PRO A 776 25.55 7.55 4.67
CA PRO A 776 24.27 7.00 4.23
C PRO A 776 23.25 8.12 4.06
N THR A 777 22.40 8.00 3.04
CA THR A 777 21.24 8.87 2.86
C THR A 777 20.06 8.33 3.68
N HIS A 778 19.08 9.18 3.98
CA HIS A 778 17.80 8.78 4.57
C HIS A 778 17.18 7.59 3.81
N ARG A 779 17.12 7.71 2.47
CA ARG A 779 16.60 6.66 1.58
C ARG A 779 17.26 5.29 1.81
N MET A 780 18.57 5.26 2.03
CA MET A 780 19.27 4.00 2.32
C MET A 780 18.88 3.43 3.68
N ALA A 781 18.78 4.26 4.72
CA ALA A 781 18.42 3.78 6.06
C ALA A 781 17.00 3.19 6.08
N ILE A 782 16.07 3.84 5.39
CA ILE A 782 14.69 3.37 5.21
C ILE A 782 14.63 1.96 4.63
N GLU A 783 15.39 1.68 3.56
CA GLU A 783 15.41 0.37 2.89
C GLU A 783 15.85 -0.76 3.85
N HIS A 784 16.54 -0.43 4.95
CA HIS A 784 16.97 -1.40 5.97
C HIS A 784 16.17 -1.38 7.27
N CYS A 785 15.49 -0.27 7.61
CA CYS A 785 14.73 -0.09 8.85
C CYS A 785 13.21 -0.27 8.67
N VAL A 786 12.67 0.02 7.47
CA VAL A 786 11.24 -0.11 7.14
C VAL A 786 11.03 -1.36 6.30
N ILE A 787 11.07 -2.52 6.96
CA ILE A 787 10.95 -3.82 6.28
C ILE A 787 9.50 -4.33 6.21
N ASP A 788 9.26 -5.26 5.30
CA ASP A 788 8.02 -6.05 5.24
C ASP A 788 8.25 -7.43 5.88
N TYR A 789 7.66 -7.64 7.05
CA TYR A 789 7.80 -8.89 7.82
C TYR A 789 7.23 -10.13 7.14
N GLU A 790 6.53 -10.00 6.00
CA GLU A 790 6.16 -11.15 5.17
C GLU A 790 7.28 -11.62 4.23
N ARG A 791 8.24 -10.74 3.93
CA ARG A 791 9.30 -10.96 2.93
C ARG A 791 10.70 -10.86 3.50
N GLN A 792 10.85 -10.22 4.65
CA GLN A 792 12.15 -9.94 5.25
C GLN A 792 12.11 -10.14 6.76
N ILE A 793 13.22 -10.65 7.30
CA ILE A 793 13.48 -10.67 8.74
C ILE A 793 14.79 -9.92 8.96
N ALA A 794 14.74 -8.80 9.67
CA ALA A 794 15.94 -8.05 10.05
C ALA A 794 16.05 -8.01 11.57
N ILE A 795 17.11 -8.61 12.11
CA ILE A 795 17.39 -8.66 13.55
C ILE A 795 18.53 -7.71 13.89
N VAL A 796 18.28 -6.80 14.83
CA VAL A 796 19.29 -5.94 15.43
C VAL A 796 19.76 -6.50 16.77
N ALA A 797 21.05 -6.40 17.03
CA ALA A 797 21.64 -6.61 18.35
C ALA A 797 21.75 -5.26 19.06
N GLU A 798 20.79 -4.97 19.93
CA GLU A 798 20.75 -3.74 20.70
C GLU A 798 21.51 -3.90 22.03
N THR A 799 22.32 -2.91 22.38
CA THR A 799 23.01 -2.84 23.68
C THR A 799 22.91 -1.43 24.23
N GLU A 800 23.19 -1.27 25.51
CA GLU A 800 23.23 0.02 26.19
C GLU A 800 24.67 0.29 26.63
N ALA A 801 25.29 1.32 26.06
CA ALA A 801 26.63 1.76 26.41
C ALA A 801 26.54 3.16 27.02
N ARG A 802 26.97 3.32 28.28
CA ARG A 802 27.00 4.62 28.98
C ARG A 802 25.64 5.34 29.06
N GLY A 803 24.53 4.60 29.14
CA GLY A 803 23.17 5.15 29.17
C GLY A 803 22.61 5.54 27.80
N ILE A 804 23.32 5.21 26.71
CA ILE A 804 22.89 5.45 25.34
C ILE A 804 22.65 4.10 24.65
N ARG A 805 21.50 3.97 24.00
CA ARG A 805 21.13 2.81 23.19
C ARG A 805 21.99 2.81 21.92
N GLU A 806 22.62 1.68 21.60
CA GLU A 806 23.45 1.51 20.40
C GLU A 806 23.13 0.17 19.70
N LEU A 807 23.26 0.15 18.37
CA LEU A 807 23.21 -1.09 17.59
C LEU A 807 24.61 -1.69 17.47
N ALA A 808 24.83 -2.81 18.12
CA ALA A 808 26.08 -3.56 18.09
C ALA A 808 26.20 -4.46 16.84
N GLY A 809 25.12 -4.64 16.09
CA GLY A 809 25.11 -5.32 14.80
C GLY A 809 23.69 -5.48 14.24
N VAL A 810 23.60 -5.78 12.95
CA VAL A 810 22.35 -6.08 12.25
C VAL A 810 22.54 -7.28 11.32
N ALA A 811 21.57 -8.19 11.28
CA ALA A 811 21.48 -9.26 10.31
C ALA A 811 20.13 -9.20 9.60
N GLN A 812 20.12 -9.51 8.31
CA GLN A 812 18.93 -9.49 7.46
C GLN A 812 18.82 -10.80 6.71
N LEU A 813 17.60 -11.31 6.62
CA LEU A 813 17.16 -12.40 5.75
C LEU A 813 16.12 -11.84 4.80
N ILE A 814 16.35 -11.94 3.51
CA ILE A 814 15.43 -11.51 2.46
C ILE A 814 14.98 -12.77 1.72
N ALA A 815 13.72 -13.15 1.91
CA ALA A 815 13.16 -14.31 1.23
C ALA A 815 12.81 -13.96 -0.22
N ASP A 816 13.01 -14.90 -1.13
CA ASP A 816 12.35 -14.85 -2.42
C ASP A 816 10.82 -14.91 -2.24
N PRO A 817 10.02 -14.48 -3.23
CA PRO A 817 8.56 -14.51 -3.11
C PRO A 817 7.99 -15.88 -2.74
N ASN A 818 8.71 -16.97 -3.07
CA ASN A 818 8.29 -18.37 -2.89
C ASN A 818 8.67 -18.95 -1.51
N HIS A 819 9.46 -18.22 -0.70
CA HIS A 819 10.08 -18.71 0.53
C HIS A 819 10.96 -19.96 0.32
N GLU A 820 11.49 -20.15 -0.89
CA GLU A 820 12.37 -21.29 -1.19
C GLU A 820 13.81 -20.98 -0.74
N THR A 821 14.28 -19.79 -1.12
CA THR A 821 15.58 -19.28 -0.75
C THR A 821 15.47 -17.98 0.05
N ALA A 822 16.38 -17.78 1.00
CA ALA A 822 16.56 -16.48 1.65
C ALA A 822 18.01 -16.03 1.59
N GLU A 823 18.24 -14.81 1.14
CA GLU A 823 19.54 -14.16 1.17
C GLU A 823 19.84 -13.66 2.58
N PHE A 824 20.98 -14.03 3.14
CA PHE A 824 21.46 -13.57 4.42
C PHE A 824 22.57 -12.54 4.26
N ALA A 825 22.45 -11.42 4.98
CA ALA A 825 23.50 -10.43 5.09
C ALA A 825 23.65 -9.93 6.53
N VAL A 826 24.88 -9.64 6.96
CA VAL A 826 25.18 -9.19 8.34
C VAL A 826 26.20 -8.06 8.34
N LEU A 827 26.04 -7.11 9.26
CA LEU A 827 26.99 -6.06 9.56
C LEU A 827 27.22 -5.97 11.07
N VAL A 828 28.49 -6.00 11.47
CA VAL A 828 28.93 -5.74 12.85
C VAL A 828 29.93 -4.59 12.79
N PRO A 829 29.61 -3.41 13.35
CA PRO A 829 30.52 -2.26 13.35
C PRO A 829 31.84 -2.60 14.03
N ASP A 830 32.90 -1.97 13.56
CA ASP A 830 34.28 -2.23 13.99
C ASP A 830 34.49 -2.26 15.51
N PRO A 831 33.91 -1.36 16.34
CA PRO A 831 34.05 -1.39 17.81
C PRO A 831 33.48 -2.65 18.50
N TRP A 832 32.58 -3.36 17.83
CA TRP A 832 31.83 -4.51 18.34
C TRP A 832 32.33 -5.85 17.76
N GLN A 833 33.25 -5.80 16.79
CA GLN A 833 33.84 -7.01 16.21
C GLN A 833 34.66 -7.81 17.24
N GLY A 834 34.82 -9.11 16.99
CA GLY A 834 35.53 -10.02 17.91
C GLY A 834 34.72 -10.48 19.13
N ARG A 835 33.51 -9.94 19.36
CA ARG A 835 32.63 -10.33 20.49
C ARG A 835 31.59 -11.41 20.16
N LYS A 836 31.81 -12.14 19.06
CA LYS A 836 30.93 -13.20 18.51
C LYS A 836 29.51 -12.78 18.10
N ILE A 837 29.19 -11.49 18.07
CA ILE A 837 27.87 -10.94 17.70
C ILE A 837 27.38 -11.46 16.34
N GLY A 838 28.23 -11.41 15.30
CA GLY A 838 27.85 -11.87 13.96
C GLY A 838 27.50 -13.36 13.90
N GLY A 839 28.16 -14.18 14.72
CA GLY A 839 27.84 -15.60 14.86
C GLY A 839 26.50 -15.83 15.56
N THR A 840 26.26 -15.12 16.66
CA THR A 840 24.99 -15.16 17.40
C THR A 840 23.81 -14.72 16.54
N LEU A 841 23.98 -13.65 15.75
CA LEU A 841 22.97 -13.19 14.79
C LEU A 841 22.70 -14.23 13.70
N LEU A 842 23.74 -14.84 13.12
CA LEU A 842 23.59 -15.90 12.12
C LEU A 842 22.86 -17.13 12.69
N ASP A 843 23.25 -17.60 13.88
CA ASP A 843 22.59 -18.74 14.53
C ASP A 843 21.09 -18.45 14.76
N TYR A 844 20.77 -17.24 15.22
CA TYR A 844 19.39 -16.86 15.47
C TYR A 844 18.59 -16.69 14.16
N CYS A 845 19.15 -16.08 13.14
CA CYS A 845 18.53 -15.98 11.82
C CYS A 845 18.28 -17.38 11.20
N LEU A 846 19.18 -18.34 11.36
CA LEU A 846 18.97 -19.71 10.88
C LEU A 846 17.81 -20.41 11.60
N GLU A 847 17.67 -20.21 12.92
CA GLU A 847 16.51 -20.68 13.69
C GLU A 847 15.20 -20.05 13.17
N LEU A 848 15.21 -18.74 12.92
CA LEU A 848 14.06 -18.03 12.37
C LEU A 848 13.74 -18.50 10.95
N ALA A 849 14.73 -18.72 10.09
CA ALA A 849 14.54 -19.23 8.73
C ALA A 849 13.86 -20.61 8.73
N ALA A 850 14.23 -21.50 9.65
CA ALA A 850 13.59 -22.81 9.82
C ALA A 850 12.12 -22.68 10.28
N GLY A 851 11.83 -21.76 11.21
CA GLY A 851 10.47 -21.46 11.66
C GLY A 851 9.62 -20.76 10.58
N TRP A 852 10.27 -20.02 9.68
CA TRP A 852 9.65 -19.31 8.57
C TRP A 852 9.39 -20.20 7.35
N GLY A 853 9.96 -21.41 7.33
CA GLY A 853 9.75 -22.38 6.25
C GLY A 853 10.69 -22.22 5.06
N ILE A 854 11.83 -21.54 5.24
CA ILE A 854 12.85 -21.39 4.20
C ILE A 854 13.58 -22.72 4.00
N ASN A 855 13.75 -23.15 2.75
CA ASN A 855 14.45 -24.40 2.43
C ASN A 855 15.97 -24.23 2.35
N ARG A 856 16.45 -23.08 1.88
CA ARG A 856 17.88 -22.81 1.71
C ARG A 856 18.23 -21.36 2.03
N VAL A 857 19.31 -21.16 2.79
CA VAL A 857 19.88 -19.83 3.04
C VAL A 857 21.12 -19.65 2.18
N VAL A 858 21.20 -18.52 1.49
CA VAL A 858 22.33 -18.13 0.62
C VAL A 858 22.93 -16.84 1.14
N ALA A 859 24.24 -16.65 1.03
CA ALA A 859 24.89 -15.38 1.32
C ALA A 859 25.99 -15.12 0.30
N GLU A 860 26.15 -13.88 -0.12
CA GLU A 860 27.23 -13.45 -0.98
C GLU A 860 28.28 -12.68 -0.19
N THR A 861 29.55 -12.97 -0.43
CA THR A 861 30.65 -12.25 0.23
C THR A 861 31.88 -12.07 -0.65
N ASP A 862 32.76 -11.15 -0.25
CA ASP A 862 34.05 -10.95 -0.89
C ASP A 862 35.02 -12.10 -0.54
N PRO A 863 35.80 -12.62 -1.49
CA PRO A 863 36.85 -13.61 -1.18
C PRO A 863 37.84 -13.16 -0.10
N GLU A 864 38.05 -11.84 0.08
CA GLU A 864 38.93 -11.28 1.11
C GLU A 864 38.30 -11.28 2.52
N ASN A 865 36.98 -11.51 2.65
CA ASN A 865 36.27 -11.49 3.91
C ASN A 865 36.43 -12.81 4.70
N THR A 866 37.65 -13.08 5.13
CA THR A 866 38.04 -14.33 5.84
C THR A 866 37.23 -14.58 7.11
N ARG A 867 36.81 -13.53 7.82
CA ARG A 867 35.98 -13.62 9.03
C ARG A 867 34.58 -14.16 8.74
N MET A 868 33.96 -13.72 7.65
CA MET A 868 32.65 -14.22 7.23
C MET A 868 32.76 -15.66 6.74
N LEU A 869 33.76 -15.96 5.90
CA LEU A 869 34.01 -17.33 5.42
C LEU A 869 34.21 -18.32 6.58
N ASP A 870 34.98 -17.95 7.62
CA ASP A 870 35.18 -18.76 8.82
C ASP A 870 33.90 -18.91 9.66
N ALA A 871 33.09 -17.85 9.79
CA ALA A 871 31.83 -17.90 10.53
C ALA A 871 30.80 -18.84 9.88
N PHE A 872 30.75 -18.87 8.54
CA PHE A 872 29.84 -19.68 7.74
C PHE A 872 30.30 -21.13 7.62
N SER A 873 31.60 -21.38 7.39
CA SER A 873 32.14 -22.74 7.31
C SER A 873 31.91 -23.53 8.61
N LYS A 874 32.09 -22.89 9.77
CA LYS A 874 31.78 -23.45 11.09
C LYS A 874 30.31 -23.81 11.31
N ARG A 875 29.41 -23.31 10.45
CA ARG A 875 27.96 -23.49 10.52
C ARG A 875 27.41 -24.30 9.35
N GLY A 876 28.28 -25.03 8.64
CA GLY A 876 27.87 -26.01 7.63
C GLY A 876 27.42 -25.42 6.29
N PHE A 877 27.88 -24.21 5.95
CA PHE A 877 27.70 -23.67 4.60
C PHE A 877 28.74 -24.23 3.64
N SER A 878 28.31 -24.58 2.41
CA SER A 878 29.19 -24.84 1.27
C SER A 878 29.55 -23.52 0.58
N ALA A 879 30.76 -23.43 0.01
CA ALA A 879 31.25 -22.24 -0.68
C ALA A 879 31.53 -22.56 -2.15
N GLU A 880 30.94 -21.79 -3.07
CA GLU A 880 31.23 -21.82 -4.50
C GLU A 880 31.85 -20.48 -4.93
N ILE A 881 33.00 -20.52 -5.61
CA ILE A 881 33.74 -19.32 -6.01
C ILE A 881 33.45 -19.01 -7.48
N HIS A 882 32.80 -17.87 -7.73
CA HIS A 882 32.57 -17.37 -9.08
C HIS A 882 33.70 -16.42 -9.50
N VAL A 883 34.59 -16.93 -10.38
CA VAL A 883 35.84 -16.26 -10.78
C VAL A 883 35.62 -15.00 -11.62
N GLN A 884 34.50 -14.89 -12.35
CA GLN A 884 34.22 -13.74 -13.23
C GLN A 884 33.84 -12.46 -12.46
N ASP A 885 33.25 -12.57 -11.26
CA ASP A 885 32.68 -11.42 -10.53
C ASP A 885 33.37 -11.10 -9.18
N ARG A 886 34.40 -11.86 -8.80
CA ARG A 886 35.04 -11.78 -7.45
C ARG A 886 34.00 -11.88 -6.32
N VAL A 887 33.13 -12.89 -6.40
CA VAL A 887 32.10 -13.18 -5.39
C VAL A 887 32.23 -14.64 -4.95
N VAL A 888 32.11 -14.88 -3.64
CA VAL A 888 31.92 -16.20 -3.05
C VAL A 888 30.46 -16.34 -2.65
N ILE A 889 29.78 -17.34 -3.20
CA ILE A 889 28.41 -17.69 -2.83
C ILE A 889 28.48 -18.79 -1.78
N LEU A 890 27.85 -18.55 -0.63
CA LEU A 890 27.75 -19.46 0.49
C LEU A 890 26.32 -19.97 0.56
N GLU A 891 26.10 -21.28 0.59
CA GLU A 891 24.75 -21.85 0.71
C GLU A 891 24.66 -22.91 1.81
N ARG A 892 23.48 -23.00 2.43
CA ARG A 892 23.15 -24.05 3.39
C ARG A 892 21.68 -24.46 3.27
N PRO A 893 21.37 -25.76 3.08
CA PRO A 893 20.01 -26.27 3.24
C PRO A 893 19.56 -26.20 4.70
N ILE A 894 18.31 -25.84 4.92
CA ILE A 894 17.69 -25.77 6.24
C ILE A 894 16.77 -26.99 6.41
N GLU A 895 17.03 -27.79 7.43
CA GLU A 895 16.13 -28.89 7.79
C GLU A 895 14.85 -28.29 8.39
N SER A 896 13.70 -28.53 7.73
CA SER A 896 12.43 -27.97 8.19
C SER A 896 12.01 -28.59 9.52
N ALA A 897 11.57 -27.75 10.47
CA ALA A 897 11.07 -28.19 11.78
C ALA A 897 9.74 -28.99 11.67
N GLN A 898 9.12 -29.06 10.49
CA GLN A 898 7.85 -29.74 10.26
C GLN A 898 7.94 -31.27 10.37
N THR A 899 9.13 -31.86 10.28
CA THR A 899 9.31 -33.32 10.36
C THR A 899 9.22 -33.88 11.79
N ASN A 900 9.26 -33.03 12.83
CA ASN A 900 9.33 -33.47 14.24
C ASN A 900 8.08 -33.19 15.09
N ARG A 901 6.98 -32.68 14.53
CA ARG A 901 5.67 -32.68 15.21
C ARG A 901 4.82 -33.86 14.73
N VAL A 902 5.24 -35.06 15.10
CA VAL A 902 4.36 -36.23 15.06
C VAL A 902 3.20 -35.95 16.02
N VAL A 903 2.01 -35.89 15.43
CA VAL A 903 0.67 -36.09 16.02
C VAL A 903 0.71 -36.47 17.50
N THR A 904 0.56 -35.50 18.39
CA THR A 904 -0.03 -35.74 19.70
C THR A 904 -1.39 -35.06 19.67
N ARG A 905 -2.41 -35.85 19.29
CA ARG A 905 -3.81 -35.48 19.48
C ARG A 905 -4.05 -35.27 20.97
N PHE A 906 -4.56 -34.09 21.33
CA PHE A 906 -5.49 -33.93 22.45
C PHE A 906 -6.60 -32.99 22.01
#